data_AF-A0A9P7GWH0-F1
#
_entry.id   AF-A0A9P7GWH0-F1
#
_cell.length_a   1.000
_cell.length_b   1.000
_cell.length_c   1.000
_cell.angle_alpha   90.00
_cell.angle_beta   90.00
_cell.angle_gamma   90.00
#
_symmetry.space_group_name_H-M   'P 1'
#
loop_
_entity.id
_entity.type
_entity.pdbx_description
1 polymer ?
#
loop_
_entity_poly.entity_id
_entity_poly.type
_entity_poly.pdbx_seq_one_letter_code
_entity_poly.pdbx_strand_id
1 'polypeptide(L)'
;MATRQRTATTVVVEDPLKVTLEATSQPQFPDIKTIKDAIPAHCFQPSLLTSYYYVFRDFAMVSALVWAALTYIPSIPDPTLRVAAWMVYGFVQGLFCTGIWILGHECGHGAFSLHGKVNNVTGWALHSFLMVPYFSWKYSHHRHHRFHGHMELDMAFVPATQPKPSRSLVIGGVDIAELVEDTPAAQLVKLIFHQLFGWQVYMFLNASSGKGSKQWEPKSGLSKWLRVSHFEPTSAVFRPSEAIFIAISDLGLLLMGTALYIASKYVGTSTVLYLYLVPYLWVHNWLVAITYLHHHHADVPHYTAEGWTYVKGALATVDREFGFIGKHLFHGIIEKHVVHHLFPKIPFYKADEATEAIKPVIGDHYVRDDRNFIGQLWTIFGTLKYVEHDPVNQGVMRWAKDRAEEKVRPNWKVTDRVAVLEERLATIEALLAAFTGQTSAPEPQPHLSALNDVDHSSSSSDRTVPEAHMPLDVSAFQSAAITDPLPQTVKTPVSDQLELAPLSEILPVVDNYFRNYNAIIPLFDETAFMRMLLDWFAGSTKRTMISWAAINTVLAISYRIVEGRAMDDPAFAQCTQNVRSVMSDLMMQGKDLTGLQVLLGMIILFQGSPDFQLAIVLTASVVRLTQSLGLHLKQALTGFSRAEQAHRRRLFWLSYIYDKELAQRSQSPYLQLDSETDMDLPEPEDELGVISSSTDNIRFNYLRTIAKFAFIQGKAHDLLYSHKSQKLTQEQKTNTIVRIEDMLEEWTREIPVELHTAEGIEKRLPPISRDLMMGLWFHHAECRVKIRSIFTFEDAWITRVRRYLFPALIDVSDDMVGKVRRGDLPPLPPKWSQCVEYSRICMELLIARRPSEYIIWLHTCSSYSCVILLIINMIEFPDHTLVLQDRELLDGCFSTLGDIGSNLPFEPYKTLLSISQQLYQRAKGQVSRMMAKGDVIDEMEDFQMSPSMAWAILDDMDFQ
;
A
#
# COMPACT_ATOMS: atom_id res chain seq x y z
N MET A 1 -52.62 -50.86 23.83
CA MET A 1 -51.53 -50.94 22.82
C MET A 1 -50.50 -49.89 23.23
N ALA A 2 -49.34 -50.19 23.84
CA ALA A 2 -48.32 -51.22 23.56
C ALA A 2 -47.32 -50.84 22.45
N THR A 3 -46.45 -49.88 22.77
CA THR A 3 -44.97 -49.87 22.60
C THR A 3 -44.32 -50.68 21.46
N ARG A 4 -43.48 -50.03 20.62
CA ARG A 4 -41.99 -50.16 20.66
C ARG A 4 -41.22 -49.35 19.60
N GLN A 5 -39.97 -49.03 19.94
CA GLN A 5 -38.94 -48.38 19.12
C GLN A 5 -38.38 -49.30 18.02
N ARG A 6 -37.65 -48.73 17.04
CA ARG A 6 -36.52 -49.43 16.40
C ARG A 6 -35.38 -48.47 15.98
N THR A 7 -34.17 -48.99 16.10
CA THR A 7 -32.88 -48.30 15.97
C THR A 7 -32.40 -48.23 14.52
N ALA A 8 -31.62 -47.21 14.16
CA ALA A 8 -30.88 -47.18 12.91
C ALA A 8 -29.52 -47.91 13.05
N THR A 9 -29.05 -48.54 11.98
CA THR A 9 -27.72 -49.18 11.90
C THR A 9 -27.06 -48.77 10.60
N THR A 10 -25.89 -48.14 10.70
CA THR A 10 -25.10 -47.67 9.57
C THR A 10 -24.36 -48.84 8.92
N VAL A 11 -24.40 -48.93 7.59
CA VAL A 11 -23.52 -49.80 6.80
C VAL A 11 -22.68 -48.90 5.91
N VAL A 12 -21.36 -49.00 6.05
CA VAL A 12 -20.40 -48.30 5.19
C VAL A 12 -20.13 -49.20 3.97
N VAL A 13 -20.14 -48.60 2.79
CA VAL A 13 -19.66 -49.23 1.56
C VAL A 13 -18.43 -48.45 1.12
N GLU A 14 -17.29 -49.12 1.02
CA GLU A 14 -16.04 -48.53 0.54
C GLU A 14 -16.05 -48.42 -1.00
N ASP A 15 -15.50 -47.31 -1.51
CA ASP A 15 -15.35 -47.03 -2.93
C ASP A 15 -13.83 -46.89 -3.25
N PRO A 16 -13.31 -47.42 -4.37
CA PRO A 16 -11.90 -47.79 -4.44
C PRO A 16 -10.95 -46.62 -4.76
N LEU A 17 -9.90 -46.53 -3.95
CA LEU A 17 -8.55 -45.98 -4.22
C LEU A 17 -8.39 -45.16 -5.52
N LYS A 18 -8.64 -43.86 -5.44
CA LYS A 18 -7.95 -42.89 -6.31
C LYS A 18 -6.50 -42.78 -5.84
N VAL A 19 -5.58 -43.23 -6.70
CA VAL A 19 -4.14 -43.00 -6.54
C VAL A 19 -3.90 -41.50 -6.44
N THR A 20 -3.40 -41.06 -5.29
CA THR A 20 -3.05 -39.66 -5.03
C THR A 20 -1.81 -39.32 -5.86
N LEU A 21 -2.00 -38.59 -6.95
CA LEU A 21 -0.91 -37.77 -7.48
C LEU A 21 -0.70 -36.63 -6.49
N GLU A 22 0.40 -36.71 -5.74
CA GLU A 22 0.83 -35.67 -4.82
C GLU A 22 1.02 -34.37 -5.59
N ALA A 23 0.04 -33.46 -5.49
CA ALA A 23 0.25 -32.08 -5.83
C ALA A 23 1.28 -31.53 -4.84
N THR A 24 2.51 -31.31 -5.30
CA THR A 24 3.61 -30.78 -4.50
C THR A 24 3.16 -29.47 -3.83
N SER A 25 2.90 -29.55 -2.53
CA SER A 25 2.56 -28.39 -1.71
C SER A 25 3.74 -27.44 -1.68
N GLN A 26 3.62 -26.27 -2.33
CA GLN A 26 4.54 -25.18 -2.01
C GLN A 26 4.43 -24.87 -0.52
N PRO A 27 5.55 -24.70 0.21
CA PRO A 27 5.50 -24.23 1.58
C PRO A 27 4.79 -22.88 1.61
N GLN A 28 3.72 -22.82 2.40
CA GLN A 28 2.86 -21.65 2.48
C GLN A 28 3.57 -20.57 3.29
N PHE A 29 4.13 -19.57 2.60
CA PHE A 29 4.72 -18.40 3.24
C PHE A 29 3.72 -17.79 4.25
N PRO A 30 4.10 -17.61 5.52
CA PRO A 30 3.24 -16.96 6.51
C PRO A 30 3.02 -15.50 6.14
N ASP A 31 1.85 -14.94 6.46
CA ASP A 31 1.57 -13.54 6.19
C ASP A 31 2.36 -12.61 7.13
N ILE A 32 2.60 -11.38 6.68
CA ILE A 32 3.44 -10.42 7.42
C ILE A 32 2.87 -10.06 8.80
N LYS A 33 1.55 -10.17 9.02
CA LYS A 33 0.96 -9.92 10.34
C LYS A 33 1.25 -11.08 11.28
N THR A 34 1.09 -12.33 10.84
CA THR A 34 1.46 -13.51 11.64
C THR A 34 2.94 -13.49 12.05
N ILE A 35 3.85 -13.09 11.15
CA ILE A 35 5.29 -12.93 11.49
C ILE A 35 5.48 -11.78 12.51
N LYS A 36 4.77 -10.66 12.35
CA LYS A 36 4.87 -9.49 13.24
C LYS A 36 4.34 -9.78 14.65
N ASP A 37 3.20 -10.46 14.73
CA ASP A 37 2.48 -10.71 15.99
C ASP A 37 3.24 -11.71 16.90
N ALA A 38 4.19 -12.47 16.36
CA ALA A 38 5.14 -13.28 17.13
C ALA A 38 6.26 -12.45 17.80
N ILE A 39 6.59 -11.26 17.27
CA ILE A 39 7.66 -10.41 17.80
C ILE A 39 7.15 -9.64 19.03
N PRO A 40 7.86 -9.66 20.18
CA PRO A 40 7.49 -8.89 21.35
C PRO A 40 7.32 -7.39 21.06
N ALA A 41 6.24 -6.78 21.57
CA ALA A 41 5.88 -5.40 21.23
C ALA A 41 6.96 -4.37 21.60
N HIS A 42 7.79 -4.63 22.62
CA HIS A 42 8.89 -3.75 23.00
C HIS A 42 10.07 -3.79 22.01
N CYS A 43 10.18 -4.80 21.13
CA CYS A 43 11.16 -4.81 20.04
C CYS A 43 10.97 -3.62 19.09
N PHE A 44 9.73 -3.16 18.89
CA PHE A 44 9.39 -2.01 18.04
C PHE A 44 9.56 -0.64 18.73
N GLN A 45 10.04 -0.59 19.97
CA GLN A 45 10.14 0.64 20.79
C GLN A 45 11.62 1.03 20.98
N PRO A 46 12.19 1.93 20.15
CA PRO A 46 13.59 2.32 20.27
C PRO A 46 13.84 3.27 21.45
N SER A 47 14.94 3.03 22.16
CA SER A 47 15.43 3.85 23.26
C SER A 47 16.38 4.92 22.73
N LEU A 48 15.95 6.19 22.76
CA LEU A 48 16.76 7.31 22.27
C LEU A 48 18.11 7.43 23.00
N LEU A 49 18.12 7.15 24.31
CA LEU A 49 19.34 7.16 25.13
C LEU A 49 20.31 6.05 24.71
N THR A 50 19.79 4.85 24.43
CA THR A 50 20.59 3.71 23.97
C THR A 50 21.13 3.97 22.55
N SER A 51 20.30 4.47 21.64
CA SER A 51 20.71 4.80 20.28
C SER A 51 21.83 5.87 20.25
N TYR A 52 21.71 6.94 21.05
CA TYR A 52 22.79 7.93 21.17
C TYR A 52 24.02 7.43 21.92
N TYR A 53 23.88 6.53 22.90
CA TYR A 53 25.04 5.90 23.55
C TYR A 53 25.96 5.23 22.52
N TYR A 54 25.41 4.51 21.54
CA TYR A 54 26.20 3.91 20.47
C TYR A 54 26.86 4.95 19.54
N VAL A 55 26.18 6.06 19.24
CA VAL A 55 26.79 7.18 18.49
C VAL A 55 27.98 7.76 19.25
N PHE A 56 27.83 8.06 20.54
CA PHE A 56 28.93 8.60 21.36
C PHE A 56 30.08 7.60 21.54
N ARG A 57 29.77 6.30 21.71
CA ARG A 57 30.75 5.21 21.79
C ARG A 57 31.60 5.16 20.52
N ASP A 58 30.95 5.11 19.35
CA ASP A 58 31.64 4.93 18.07
C ASP A 58 32.46 6.18 17.71
N PHE A 59 31.94 7.38 17.94
CA PHE A 59 32.72 8.61 17.77
C PHE A 59 33.89 8.70 18.75
N ALA A 60 33.74 8.29 20.02
CA ALA A 60 34.86 8.27 20.96
C ALA A 60 35.99 7.32 20.51
N MET A 61 35.64 6.15 19.97
CA MET A 61 36.59 5.20 19.38
C MET A 61 37.27 5.78 18.13
N VAL A 62 36.49 6.36 17.22
CA VAL A 62 36.97 7.06 16.01
C VAL A 62 37.93 8.22 16.36
N SER A 63 37.59 9.05 17.34
CA SER A 63 38.43 10.18 17.78
C SER A 63 39.69 9.72 18.51
N ALA A 64 39.63 8.67 19.33
CA ALA A 64 40.79 8.11 20.01
C ALA A 64 41.80 7.53 19.00
N LEU A 65 41.32 6.80 17.99
CA LEU A 65 42.15 6.28 16.90
C LEU A 65 42.76 7.39 16.03
N VAL A 66 41.98 8.42 15.66
CA VAL A 66 42.48 9.61 14.95
C VAL A 66 43.58 10.32 15.74
N TRP A 67 43.38 10.53 17.05
CA TRP A 67 44.37 11.14 17.93
C TRP A 67 45.65 10.29 18.03
N ALA A 68 45.51 8.98 18.23
CA ALA A 68 46.65 8.06 18.29
C ALA A 68 47.41 8.00 16.96
N ALA A 69 46.71 7.98 15.83
CA ALA A 69 47.31 8.00 14.50
C ALA A 69 48.13 9.27 14.27
N LEU A 70 47.55 10.45 14.54
CA LEU A 70 48.23 11.74 14.40
C LEU A 70 49.40 11.93 15.38
N THR A 71 49.31 11.34 16.58
CA THR A 71 50.37 11.45 17.61
C THR A 71 51.54 10.51 17.33
N TYR A 72 51.27 9.24 17.00
CA TYR A 72 52.30 8.20 16.98
C TYR A 72 52.82 7.87 15.57
N ILE A 73 51.96 7.80 14.54
CA ILE A 73 52.39 7.35 13.21
C ILE A 73 53.44 8.28 12.58
N PRO A 74 53.31 9.62 12.63
CA PRO A 74 54.36 10.52 12.13
C PRO A 74 55.73 10.35 12.78
N SER A 75 55.81 9.80 14.00
CA SER A 75 57.07 9.60 14.71
C SER A 75 57.87 8.37 14.25
N ILE A 76 57.25 7.46 13.48
CA ILE A 76 57.90 6.26 12.94
C ILE A 76 58.96 6.67 11.89
N PRO A 77 60.28 6.45 12.13
CA PRO A 77 61.31 6.97 11.23
C PRO A 77 61.29 6.30 9.85
N ASP A 78 61.10 4.98 9.81
CA ASP A 78 61.06 4.20 8.57
C ASP A 78 59.78 4.51 7.74
N PRO A 79 59.91 4.95 6.47
CA PRO A 79 58.76 5.27 5.64
C PRO A 79 57.84 4.07 5.35
N THR A 80 58.39 2.87 5.22
CA THR A 80 57.63 1.65 4.87
C THR A 80 56.73 1.25 6.04
N LEU A 81 57.30 1.19 7.24
CA LEU A 81 56.58 0.92 8.49
C LEU A 81 55.57 2.02 8.80
N ARG A 82 55.86 3.28 8.45
CA ARG A 82 54.91 4.40 8.58
C ARG A 82 53.70 4.24 7.65
N VAL A 83 53.91 3.85 6.39
CA VAL A 83 52.81 3.55 5.46
C VAL A 83 52.04 2.31 5.92
N ALA A 84 52.71 1.25 6.35
CA ALA A 84 52.06 0.07 6.91
C ALA A 84 51.17 0.41 8.13
N ALA A 85 51.67 1.25 9.05
CA ALA A 85 50.90 1.74 10.19
C ALA A 85 49.67 2.57 9.75
N TRP A 86 49.79 3.42 8.72
CA TRP A 86 48.64 4.12 8.13
C TRP A 86 47.61 3.17 7.50
N MET A 87 48.05 2.09 6.87
CA MET A 87 47.13 1.08 6.29
C MET A 87 46.43 0.26 7.37
N VAL A 88 47.13 -0.12 8.45
CA VAL A 88 46.54 -0.80 9.62
C VAL A 88 45.55 0.11 10.34
N TYR A 89 45.90 1.38 10.60
CA TYR A 89 44.96 2.39 11.08
C TYR A 89 43.75 2.49 10.14
N GLY A 90 43.99 2.60 8.83
CA GLY A 90 42.93 2.74 7.83
C GLY A 90 41.91 1.60 7.86
N PHE A 91 42.38 0.36 7.99
CA PHE A 91 41.54 -0.82 8.17
C PHE A 91 40.71 -0.75 9.46
N VAL A 92 41.37 -0.55 10.61
CA VAL A 92 40.72 -0.55 11.93
C VAL A 92 39.71 0.61 12.05
N GLN A 93 40.10 1.81 11.62
CA GLN A 93 39.24 2.99 11.55
C GLN A 93 38.02 2.73 10.65
N GLY A 94 38.23 2.08 9.50
CA GLY A 94 37.16 1.67 8.59
C GLY A 94 36.11 0.79 9.25
N LEU A 95 36.50 -0.07 10.21
CA LEU A 95 35.54 -0.88 10.97
C LEU A 95 34.61 -0.02 11.83
N PHE A 96 35.16 0.90 12.63
CA PHE A 96 34.35 1.79 13.48
C PHE A 96 33.50 2.77 12.66
N CYS A 97 34.05 3.32 11.56
CA CYS A 97 33.28 4.16 10.64
C CYS A 97 32.15 3.39 9.94
N THR A 98 32.29 2.07 9.72
CA THR A 98 31.18 1.23 9.22
C THR A 98 30.08 1.09 10.28
N GLY A 99 30.43 1.00 11.57
CA GLY A 99 29.48 1.11 12.68
C GLY A 99 28.67 2.42 12.65
N ILE A 100 29.35 3.55 12.46
CA ILE A 100 28.70 4.87 12.29
C ILE A 100 27.79 4.89 11.05
N TRP A 101 28.20 4.27 9.94
CA TRP A 101 27.36 4.15 8.74
C TRP A 101 26.06 3.41 9.04
N ILE A 102 26.15 2.32 9.81
CA ILE A 102 25.01 1.49 10.20
C ILE A 102 24.07 2.26 11.14
N LEU A 103 24.59 3.06 12.09
CA LEU A 103 23.75 3.95 12.90
C LEU A 103 23.00 5.00 12.06
N GLY A 104 23.62 5.51 10.99
CA GLY A 104 22.95 6.36 10.00
C GLY A 104 21.89 5.62 9.16
N HIS A 105 22.12 4.34 8.88
CA HIS A 105 21.13 3.44 8.25
C HIS A 105 19.91 3.20 9.16
N GLU A 106 20.11 2.97 10.46
CA GLU A 106 19.02 2.86 11.47
C GLU A 106 18.18 4.15 11.54
N CYS A 107 18.83 5.32 11.40
CA CYS A 107 18.14 6.59 11.24
C CYS A 107 17.33 6.65 9.93
N GLY A 108 17.82 6.06 8.84
CA GLY A 108 17.11 5.94 7.57
C GLY A 108 15.71 5.35 7.75
N HIS A 109 15.66 4.15 8.34
CA HIS A 109 14.42 3.38 8.55
C HIS A 109 13.53 3.90 9.69
N GLY A 110 14.12 4.67 10.61
CA GLY A 110 13.46 5.15 11.82
C GLY A 110 13.55 4.19 13.00
N ALA A 111 14.45 3.21 12.94
CA ALA A 111 14.81 2.33 14.05
C ALA A 111 15.59 3.07 15.16
N PHE A 112 16.26 4.18 14.83
CA PHE A 112 17.05 4.94 15.81
C PHE A 112 16.19 5.64 16.89
N SER A 113 14.99 6.14 16.53
CA SER A 113 14.08 6.88 17.41
C SER A 113 12.66 6.89 16.86
N LEU A 114 11.64 7.00 17.72
CA LEU A 114 10.25 7.26 17.31
C LEU A 114 10.08 8.61 16.59
N HIS A 115 11.00 9.56 16.78
CA HIS A 115 10.90 10.91 16.25
C HIS A 115 11.58 11.05 14.88
N GLY A 116 10.80 11.04 13.79
CA GLY A 116 11.32 11.14 12.42
C GLY A 116 12.23 12.34 12.12
N LYS A 117 12.02 13.49 12.79
CA LYS A 117 12.92 14.66 12.67
C LYS A 117 14.31 14.38 13.27
N VAL A 118 14.37 13.72 14.43
CA VAL A 118 15.63 13.36 15.10
C VAL A 118 16.41 12.39 14.22
N ASN A 119 15.73 11.36 13.70
CA ASN A 119 16.30 10.41 12.75
C ASN A 119 16.87 11.11 11.52
N ASN A 120 16.11 12.00 10.87
CA ASN A 120 16.58 12.70 9.68
C ASN A 120 17.79 13.59 9.95
N VAL A 121 17.82 14.33 11.06
CA VAL A 121 18.95 15.22 11.40
C VAL A 121 20.19 14.43 11.81
N THR A 122 20.05 13.41 12.66
CA THR A 122 21.17 12.57 13.08
C THR A 122 21.69 11.75 11.89
N GLY A 123 20.83 11.05 11.16
CA GLY A 123 21.24 10.28 9.97
C GLY A 123 21.95 11.13 8.92
N TRP A 124 21.45 12.34 8.64
CA TRP A 124 22.11 13.28 7.74
C TRP A 124 23.51 13.67 8.21
N ALA A 125 23.69 13.95 9.51
CA ALA A 125 25.01 14.26 10.08
C ALA A 125 25.97 13.04 10.03
N LEU A 126 25.50 11.86 10.43
CA LEU A 126 26.30 10.62 10.46
C LEU A 126 26.78 10.20 9.06
N HIS A 127 25.89 10.24 8.06
CA HIS A 127 26.24 9.88 6.69
C HIS A 127 27.04 10.99 5.98
N SER A 128 26.77 12.27 6.23
CA SER A 128 27.59 13.37 5.69
C SER A 128 29.03 13.30 6.20
N PHE A 129 29.25 12.96 7.48
CA PHE A 129 30.58 12.71 8.06
C PHE A 129 31.33 11.57 7.34
N LEU A 130 30.63 10.65 6.67
CA LEU A 130 31.20 9.55 5.89
C LEU A 130 31.15 9.80 4.38
N MET A 131 30.84 11.03 3.93
CA MET A 131 30.65 11.38 2.51
C MET A 131 29.58 10.53 1.79
N VAL A 132 28.52 10.14 2.51
CA VAL A 132 27.35 9.42 1.98
C VAL A 132 26.14 10.36 1.88
N PRO A 133 25.44 10.45 0.74
CA PRO A 133 24.29 11.33 0.58
C PRO A 133 23.05 10.74 1.28
N TYR A 134 22.83 11.11 2.53
CA TYR A 134 21.84 10.47 3.42
C TYR A 134 20.44 10.29 2.82
N PHE A 135 19.78 11.35 2.35
CA PHE A 135 18.41 11.23 1.85
C PHE A 135 18.37 10.52 0.50
N SER A 136 19.35 10.76 -0.38
CA SER A 136 19.46 10.08 -1.67
C SER A 136 19.56 8.57 -1.49
N TRP A 137 20.47 8.12 -0.63
CA TRP A 137 20.61 6.70 -0.31
C TRP A 137 19.39 6.18 0.46
N LYS A 138 18.85 6.93 1.44
CA LYS A 138 17.65 6.53 2.19
C LYS A 138 16.46 6.23 1.28
N TYR A 139 16.20 7.08 0.28
CA TYR A 139 15.05 6.92 -0.62
C TYR A 139 15.21 5.76 -1.61
N SER A 140 16.43 5.47 -2.09
CA SER A 140 16.68 4.27 -2.90
C SER A 140 16.70 3.00 -2.04
N HIS A 141 17.27 3.05 -0.83
CA HIS A 141 17.29 1.93 0.12
C HIS A 141 15.89 1.55 0.61
N HIS A 142 15.02 2.52 0.91
CA HIS A 142 13.61 2.24 1.25
C HIS A 142 12.86 1.54 0.11
N ARG A 143 13.24 1.79 -1.15
CA ARG A 143 12.67 1.10 -2.32
C ARG A 143 13.25 -0.29 -2.52
N HIS A 144 14.54 -0.49 -2.27
CA HIS A 144 15.14 -1.82 -2.15
C HIS A 144 14.41 -2.66 -1.10
N HIS A 145 14.27 -2.19 0.13
CA HIS A 145 13.51 -2.87 1.19
C HIS A 145 12.06 -3.20 0.80
N ARG A 146 11.40 -2.30 0.06
CA ARG A 146 10.02 -2.51 -0.42
C ARG A 146 9.92 -3.57 -1.54
N PHE A 147 10.91 -3.68 -2.40
CA PHE A 147 10.85 -4.47 -3.64
C PHE A 147 11.94 -5.55 -3.72
N HIS A 148 12.55 -5.92 -2.60
CA HIS A 148 13.73 -6.78 -2.60
C HIS A 148 13.46 -8.12 -3.32
N GLY A 149 14.39 -8.53 -4.19
CA GLY A 149 14.29 -9.76 -4.97
C GLY A 149 13.38 -9.67 -6.19
N HIS A 150 12.73 -8.53 -6.46
CA HIS A 150 11.96 -8.31 -7.68
C HIS A 150 12.88 -7.94 -8.84
N MET A 151 12.90 -8.74 -9.91
CA MET A 151 13.80 -8.62 -11.07
C MET A 151 13.71 -7.31 -11.90
N GLU A 152 12.85 -6.37 -11.53
CA GLU A 152 12.62 -5.12 -12.28
C GLU A 152 12.56 -3.88 -11.39
N LEU A 153 11.98 -4.00 -10.19
CA LEU A 153 11.70 -2.88 -9.28
C LEU A 153 12.73 -2.73 -8.15
N ASP A 154 13.53 -3.76 -7.85
CA ASP A 154 14.58 -3.67 -6.85
C ASP A 154 15.66 -2.64 -7.26
N MET A 155 16.16 -1.90 -6.29
CA MET A 155 17.16 -0.86 -6.48
C MET A 155 18.59 -1.37 -6.41
N ALA A 156 18.85 -2.55 -5.83
CA ALA A 156 20.21 -3.06 -5.65
C ALA A 156 20.34 -4.51 -6.12
N PHE A 157 21.54 -4.86 -6.62
CA PHE A 157 21.99 -6.24 -6.81
C PHE A 157 21.13 -7.17 -7.70
N VAL A 158 20.30 -6.61 -8.59
CA VAL A 158 19.48 -7.40 -9.52
C VAL A 158 20.38 -8.22 -10.47
N PRO A 159 20.29 -9.56 -10.46
CA PRO A 159 21.15 -10.41 -11.26
C PRO A 159 20.80 -10.36 -12.75
N ALA A 160 21.75 -10.78 -13.60
CA ALA A 160 21.47 -11.01 -15.01
C ALA A 160 20.60 -12.26 -15.19
N THR A 161 19.78 -12.32 -16.24
CA THR A 161 18.99 -13.51 -16.63
C THR A 161 19.67 -14.38 -17.69
N GLN A 162 20.84 -13.98 -18.16
CA GLN A 162 21.64 -14.67 -19.18
C GLN A 162 23.13 -14.45 -18.85
N PRO A 163 24.03 -15.39 -19.23
CA PRO A 163 25.46 -15.13 -19.20
C PRO A 163 25.76 -13.92 -20.10
N LYS A 164 26.53 -12.95 -19.58
CA LYS A 164 26.97 -11.80 -20.38
C LYS A 164 27.96 -12.31 -21.43
N PRO A 165 27.79 -12.02 -22.73
CA PRO A 165 28.80 -12.36 -23.71
C PRO A 165 30.10 -11.62 -23.38
N SER A 166 31.22 -12.36 -23.38
CA SER A 166 32.57 -11.80 -23.29
C SER A 166 32.71 -10.66 -24.30
N ARG A 167 33.17 -9.50 -23.83
CA ARG A 167 33.64 -8.43 -24.74
C ARG A 167 35.04 -8.79 -25.19
N SER A 168 35.11 -9.64 -26.20
CA SER A 168 36.37 -10.21 -26.69
C SER A 168 37.36 -9.13 -27.13
N LEU A 169 38.62 -9.31 -26.72
CA LEU A 169 39.77 -8.61 -27.28
C LEU A 169 40.58 -9.65 -28.05
N VAL A 170 40.18 -9.90 -29.30
CA VAL A 170 40.83 -10.92 -30.14
C VAL A 170 42.19 -10.40 -30.59
N ILE A 171 43.26 -11.05 -30.12
CA ILE A 171 44.63 -10.84 -30.61
C ILE A 171 45.13 -12.18 -31.12
N GLY A 172 45.60 -12.23 -32.37
CA GLY A 172 46.15 -13.45 -32.98
C GLY A 172 45.16 -14.60 -33.17
N GLY A 173 43.85 -14.34 -33.15
CA GLY A 173 42.80 -15.36 -33.34
C GLY A 173 42.39 -16.11 -32.06
N VAL A 174 42.91 -15.71 -30.89
CA VAL A 174 42.51 -16.25 -29.58
C VAL A 174 41.71 -15.19 -28.83
N ASP A 175 40.55 -15.55 -28.28
CA ASP A 175 39.85 -14.67 -27.32
C ASP A 175 40.52 -14.80 -25.95
N ILE A 176 41.34 -13.79 -25.61
CA ILE A 176 42.04 -13.73 -24.33
C ILE A 176 41.05 -13.54 -23.18
N ALA A 177 39.88 -12.93 -23.42
CA ALA A 177 38.89 -12.74 -22.37
C ALA A 177 38.24 -14.09 -22.00
N GLU A 178 37.88 -14.92 -22.98
CA GLU A 178 37.34 -16.28 -22.76
C GLU A 178 38.34 -17.19 -22.02
N LEU A 179 39.64 -17.14 -22.34
CA LEU A 179 40.67 -17.92 -21.62
C LEU A 179 40.97 -17.43 -20.20
N VAL A 180 40.68 -16.17 -19.87
CA VAL A 180 41.09 -15.53 -18.61
C VAL A 180 39.92 -15.31 -17.65
N GLU A 181 38.67 -15.31 -18.13
CA GLU A 181 37.44 -15.04 -17.36
C GLU A 181 37.32 -15.90 -16.09
N ASP A 182 37.69 -17.18 -16.17
CA ASP A 182 37.63 -18.19 -15.10
C ASP A 182 38.93 -18.32 -14.28
N THR A 183 39.94 -17.49 -14.54
CA THR A 183 41.18 -17.53 -13.75
C THR A 183 40.98 -16.89 -12.38
N PRO A 184 41.51 -17.48 -11.28
CA PRO A 184 41.48 -16.85 -9.96
C PRO A 184 42.08 -15.44 -9.95
N ALA A 185 43.10 -15.17 -10.77
CA ALA A 185 43.68 -13.83 -10.90
C ALA A 185 42.67 -12.81 -11.46
N ALA A 186 41.91 -13.16 -12.51
CA ALA A 186 40.89 -12.27 -13.07
C ALA A 186 39.69 -12.09 -12.12
N GLN A 187 39.26 -13.15 -11.44
CA GLN A 187 38.23 -13.06 -10.40
C GLN A 187 38.66 -12.12 -9.27
N LEU A 188 39.92 -12.22 -8.81
CA LEU A 188 40.46 -11.34 -7.77
C LEU A 188 40.47 -9.88 -8.20
N VAL A 189 40.91 -9.57 -9.43
CA VAL A 189 40.89 -8.20 -9.96
C VAL A 189 39.46 -7.67 -10.10
N LYS A 190 38.53 -8.47 -10.63
CA LYS A 190 37.09 -8.12 -10.71
C LYS A 190 36.49 -7.87 -9.33
N LEU A 191 36.84 -8.68 -8.32
CA LEU A 191 36.36 -8.54 -6.94
C LEU A 191 36.93 -7.30 -6.27
N ILE A 192 38.24 -7.03 -6.39
CA ILE A 192 38.87 -5.82 -5.85
C ILE A 192 38.22 -4.57 -6.46
N PHE A 193 37.99 -4.55 -7.77
CA PHE A 193 37.28 -3.45 -8.42
C PHE A 193 35.85 -3.29 -7.89
N HIS A 194 35.11 -4.39 -7.74
CA HIS A 194 33.76 -4.39 -7.19
C HIS A 194 33.71 -3.81 -5.76
N GLN A 195 34.60 -4.25 -4.87
CA GLN A 195 34.60 -3.77 -3.47
C GLN A 195 35.05 -2.30 -3.34
N LEU A 196 36.02 -1.84 -4.13
CA LEU A 196 36.54 -0.47 -4.02
C LEU A 196 35.71 0.58 -4.77
N PHE A 197 35.05 0.20 -5.87
CA PHE A 197 34.38 1.13 -6.79
C PHE A 197 32.88 0.83 -7.02
N GLY A 198 32.36 -0.32 -6.59
CA GLY A 198 30.98 -0.72 -6.82
C GLY A 198 29.95 0.26 -6.24
N TRP A 199 30.19 0.73 -5.01
CA TRP A 199 29.35 1.75 -4.36
C TRP A 199 29.31 3.07 -5.14
N GLN A 200 30.47 3.56 -5.59
CA GLN A 200 30.60 4.80 -6.34
C GLN A 200 29.90 4.67 -7.70
N VAL A 201 30.09 3.53 -8.38
CA VAL A 201 29.40 3.21 -9.64
C VAL A 201 27.88 3.11 -9.45
N TYR A 202 27.40 2.58 -8.31
CA TYR A 202 25.97 2.61 -7.95
C TYR A 202 25.48 4.04 -7.70
N MET A 203 26.17 4.83 -6.88
CA MET A 203 25.77 6.21 -6.57
C MET A 203 25.74 7.10 -7.83
N PHE A 204 26.73 7.02 -8.72
CA PHE A 204 26.75 7.86 -9.92
C PHE A 204 25.83 7.35 -11.06
N LEU A 205 25.67 6.04 -11.23
CA LEU A 205 25.06 5.45 -12.43
C LEU A 205 23.80 4.60 -12.18
N ASN A 206 23.36 4.46 -10.93
CA ASN A 206 22.29 3.53 -10.51
C ASN A 206 22.51 2.10 -11.02
N ALA A 207 23.78 1.66 -10.97
CA ALA A 207 24.19 0.33 -11.43
C ALA A 207 23.69 -0.78 -10.49
N SER A 208 23.43 -1.98 -11.03
CA SER A 208 22.80 -3.13 -10.35
C SER A 208 21.31 -2.99 -10.00
N SER A 209 20.69 -1.84 -10.24
CA SER A 209 19.23 -1.69 -10.13
C SER A 209 18.48 -2.40 -11.27
N GLY A 210 17.26 -2.84 -10.97
CA GLY A 210 16.30 -3.32 -11.96
C GLY A 210 15.89 -2.23 -12.95
N LYS A 211 15.55 -2.61 -14.19
CA LYS A 211 15.29 -1.64 -15.28
C LYS A 211 14.06 -0.75 -15.01
N GLY A 212 13.09 -1.23 -14.23
CA GLY A 212 11.85 -0.55 -13.88
C GLY A 212 11.90 0.21 -12.55
N SER A 213 13.04 0.27 -11.86
CA SER A 213 13.14 0.90 -10.53
C SER A 213 13.12 2.44 -10.55
N LYS A 214 13.44 3.03 -11.71
CA LYS A 214 13.36 4.48 -11.97
C LYS A 214 11.91 4.97 -11.85
N GLN A 215 11.72 6.17 -11.34
CA GLN A 215 10.38 6.77 -11.17
C GLN A 215 9.84 7.37 -12.47
N TRP A 216 10.71 7.62 -13.45
CA TRP A 216 10.37 8.13 -14.79
C TRP A 216 11.53 7.86 -15.77
N GLU A 217 11.29 7.94 -17.08
CA GLU A 217 12.31 7.63 -18.09
C GLU A 217 13.06 8.87 -18.59
N PRO A 218 14.40 8.95 -18.44
CA PRO A 218 15.18 10.06 -18.97
C PRO A 218 15.27 10.04 -20.50
N LYS A 219 15.16 11.23 -21.10
CA LYS A 219 15.27 11.42 -22.56
C LYS A 219 16.60 10.86 -23.11
N SER A 220 16.59 10.44 -24.38
CA SER A 220 17.72 9.81 -25.07
C SER A 220 18.99 10.67 -25.12
N GLY A 221 20.16 10.03 -25.26
CA GLY A 221 21.46 10.70 -25.32
C GLY A 221 22.06 10.95 -23.93
N LEU A 222 22.80 12.06 -23.77
CA LEU A 222 23.59 12.36 -22.57
C LEU A 222 22.74 12.41 -21.28
N SER A 223 21.48 12.84 -21.38
CA SER A 223 20.53 12.86 -20.27
C SER A 223 20.24 11.48 -19.67
N LYS A 224 20.38 10.39 -20.44
CA LYS A 224 20.22 9.01 -19.94
C LYS A 224 21.33 8.60 -18.96
N TRP A 225 22.52 9.20 -19.08
CA TRP A 225 23.67 8.93 -18.20
C TRP A 225 23.70 9.89 -17.00
N LEU A 226 23.43 11.18 -17.23
CA LEU A 226 23.44 12.18 -16.15
C LEU A 226 22.26 12.05 -15.18
N ARG A 227 21.07 11.71 -15.67
CA ARG A 227 19.84 11.67 -14.85
C ARG A 227 19.58 10.31 -14.20
N VAL A 228 20.63 9.58 -13.82
CA VAL A 228 20.54 8.38 -12.95
C VAL A 228 21.47 8.48 -11.73
N SER A 229 22.05 9.65 -11.48
CA SER A 229 22.90 9.90 -10.30
C SER A 229 22.07 10.05 -9.02
N HIS A 230 22.63 9.61 -7.89
CA HIS A 230 22.13 9.87 -6.53
C HIS A 230 22.47 11.28 -6.03
N PHE A 231 23.37 12.00 -6.72
CA PHE A 231 23.80 13.38 -6.43
C PHE A 231 23.11 14.42 -7.34
N GLU A 232 22.02 14.04 -8.02
CA GLU A 232 21.26 14.90 -8.91
C GLU A 232 19.81 15.01 -8.42
N PRO A 233 19.38 16.16 -7.87
CA PRO A 233 18.04 16.36 -7.36
C PRO A 233 16.91 16.03 -8.35
N THR A 234 17.15 16.19 -9.65
CA THR A 234 16.18 15.89 -10.72
C THR A 234 16.50 14.59 -11.47
N SER A 235 17.05 13.61 -10.76
CA SER A 235 17.37 12.27 -11.28
C SER A 235 16.12 11.40 -11.49
N ALA A 236 16.20 10.48 -12.46
CA ALA A 236 15.20 9.42 -12.70
C ALA A 236 15.07 8.44 -11.53
N VAL A 237 16.08 8.39 -10.65
CA VAL A 237 16.04 7.61 -9.41
C VAL A 237 15.01 8.18 -8.44
N PHE A 238 14.70 9.48 -8.46
CA PHE A 238 13.87 10.14 -7.45
C PHE A 238 12.57 10.72 -8.02
N ARG A 239 11.62 10.93 -7.12
CA ARG A 239 10.37 11.66 -7.39
C ARG A 239 10.63 13.17 -7.30
N PRO A 240 9.88 14.02 -8.03
CA PRO A 240 10.03 15.48 -7.92
C PRO A 240 9.91 16.01 -6.49
N SER A 241 9.06 15.39 -5.65
CA SER A 241 8.89 15.73 -4.22
C SER A 241 10.12 15.42 -3.34
N GLU A 242 11.00 14.51 -3.77
CA GLU A 242 12.20 14.11 -3.03
C GLU A 242 13.39 15.05 -3.30
N ALA A 243 13.37 15.80 -4.41
CA ALA A 243 14.49 16.59 -4.94
C ALA A 243 15.15 17.53 -3.91
N ILE A 244 14.36 18.22 -3.09
CA ILE A 244 14.90 19.15 -2.07
C ILE A 244 15.76 18.42 -1.02
N PHE A 245 15.44 17.17 -0.69
CA PHE A 245 16.19 16.37 0.26
C PHE A 245 17.48 15.80 -0.34
N ILE A 246 17.50 15.55 -1.66
CA ILE A 246 18.71 15.22 -2.40
C ILE A 246 19.70 16.39 -2.29
N ALA A 247 19.24 17.61 -2.61
CA ALA A 247 20.05 18.83 -2.49
C ALA A 247 20.55 19.09 -1.05
N ILE A 248 19.74 18.76 -0.02
CA ILE A 248 20.18 18.81 1.39
C ILE A 248 21.29 17.77 1.66
N SER A 249 21.23 16.59 1.05
CA SER A 249 22.30 15.58 1.15
C SER A 249 23.59 16.08 0.52
N ASP A 250 23.50 16.65 -0.68
CA ASP A 250 24.65 17.20 -1.42
C ASP A 250 25.29 18.37 -0.67
N LEU A 251 24.49 19.21 0.02
CA LEU A 251 24.99 20.22 0.95
C LEU A 251 25.79 19.61 2.10
N GLY A 252 25.35 18.48 2.66
CA GLY A 252 26.10 17.74 3.69
C GLY A 252 27.47 17.26 3.21
N LEU A 253 27.53 16.74 1.98
CA LEU A 253 28.78 16.36 1.31
C LEU A 253 29.69 17.55 1.05
N LEU A 254 29.13 18.68 0.61
CA LEU A 254 29.88 19.92 0.39
C LEU A 254 30.49 20.45 1.69
N LEU A 255 29.74 20.41 2.80
CA LEU A 255 30.21 20.81 4.12
C LEU A 255 31.34 19.89 4.63
N MET A 256 31.20 18.57 4.51
CA MET A 256 32.25 17.64 4.93
C MET A 256 33.49 17.73 4.02
N GLY A 257 33.31 17.83 2.71
CA GLY A 257 34.41 18.07 1.76
C GLY A 257 35.15 19.38 2.04
N THR A 258 34.43 20.44 2.44
CA THR A 258 35.02 21.71 2.88
C THR A 258 35.80 21.54 4.19
N ALA A 259 35.27 20.80 5.16
CA ALA A 259 35.97 20.51 6.41
C ALA A 259 37.27 19.71 6.18
N LEU A 260 37.26 18.72 5.28
CA LEU A 260 38.43 17.95 4.87
C LEU A 260 39.46 18.82 4.13
N TYR A 261 39.02 19.72 3.25
CA TYR A 261 39.89 20.69 2.58
C TYR A 261 40.56 21.64 3.59
N ILE A 262 39.81 22.14 4.58
CA ILE A 262 40.34 22.98 5.66
C ILE A 262 41.36 22.18 6.49
N ALA A 263 41.03 20.96 6.91
CA ALA A 263 41.95 20.08 7.63
C ALA A 263 43.26 19.82 6.86
N SER A 264 43.18 19.70 5.52
CA SER A 264 44.34 19.49 4.65
C SER A 264 45.34 20.65 4.69
N LYS A 265 44.91 21.87 5.06
CA LYS A 265 45.78 23.04 5.26
C LYS A 265 46.53 23.01 6.60
N TYR A 266 45.98 22.34 7.61
CA TYR A 266 46.56 22.27 8.96
C TYR A 266 47.47 21.05 9.16
N VAL A 267 47.02 19.85 8.77
CA VAL A 267 47.78 18.60 8.97
C VAL A 267 48.48 18.07 7.70
N GLY A 268 48.27 18.75 6.57
CA GLY A 268 48.81 18.37 5.26
C GLY A 268 47.91 17.42 4.49
N THR A 269 47.89 17.58 3.16
CA THR A 269 47.02 16.80 2.25
C THR A 269 47.29 15.29 2.31
N SER A 270 48.56 14.86 2.34
CA SER A 270 48.92 13.45 2.47
C SER A 270 48.39 12.82 3.76
N THR A 271 48.49 13.54 4.88
CA THR A 271 47.92 13.13 6.17
C THR A 271 46.42 12.97 6.08
N VAL A 272 45.67 13.91 5.48
CA VAL A 272 44.21 13.77 5.32
C VAL A 272 43.84 12.59 4.41
N LEU A 273 44.60 12.31 3.36
CA LEU A 273 44.38 11.12 2.52
C LEU A 273 44.53 9.83 3.33
N TYR A 274 45.59 9.67 4.13
CA TYR A 274 45.72 8.49 5.00
C TYR A 274 44.69 8.46 6.15
N LEU A 275 44.41 9.61 6.76
CA LEU A 275 43.53 9.74 7.92
C LEU A 275 42.05 9.50 7.59
N TYR A 276 41.61 9.84 6.38
CA TYR A 276 40.21 9.82 5.97
C TYR A 276 39.93 8.98 4.71
N LEU A 277 40.69 9.16 3.61
CA LEU A 277 40.41 8.45 2.35
C LEU A 277 40.61 6.93 2.49
N VAL A 278 41.66 6.48 3.19
CA VAL A 278 41.90 5.04 3.39
C VAL A 278 40.78 4.38 4.23
N PRO A 279 40.37 4.92 5.40
CA PRO A 279 39.17 4.43 6.11
C PRO A 279 37.89 4.47 5.27
N TYR A 280 37.66 5.53 4.49
CA TYR A 280 36.49 5.67 3.63
C TYR A 280 36.39 4.57 2.57
N LEU A 281 37.52 4.21 1.94
CA LEU A 281 37.57 3.05 1.03
C LEU A 281 37.26 1.72 1.74
N TRP A 282 37.67 1.57 3.01
CA TRP A 282 37.30 0.40 3.82
C TRP A 282 35.81 0.38 4.16
N VAL A 283 35.20 1.51 4.54
CA VAL A 283 33.74 1.61 4.77
C VAL A 283 32.97 1.18 3.51
N HIS A 284 33.40 1.63 2.33
CA HIS A 284 32.77 1.24 1.07
C HIS A 284 32.96 -0.24 0.73
N ASN A 285 34.16 -0.80 0.94
CA ASN A 285 34.41 -2.23 0.84
C ASN A 285 33.46 -3.02 1.76
N TRP A 286 33.31 -2.63 3.03
CA TRP A 286 32.43 -3.33 3.95
C TRP A 286 30.96 -3.20 3.55
N LEU A 287 30.51 -2.00 3.17
CA LEU A 287 29.16 -1.76 2.67
C LEU A 287 28.82 -2.65 1.47
N VAL A 288 29.69 -2.71 0.46
CA VAL A 288 29.49 -3.55 -0.72
C VAL A 288 29.57 -5.04 -0.37
N ALA A 289 30.52 -5.48 0.45
CA ALA A 289 30.67 -6.88 0.83
C ALA A 289 29.47 -7.40 1.64
N ILE A 290 29.01 -6.62 2.63
CA ILE A 290 27.87 -6.94 3.50
C ILE A 290 26.60 -7.08 2.66
N THR A 291 26.22 -6.02 1.95
CA THR A 291 24.99 -6.01 1.15
C THR A 291 25.02 -7.04 0.02
N TYR A 292 26.14 -7.18 -0.71
CA TYR A 292 26.26 -8.21 -1.75
C TYR A 292 25.99 -9.61 -1.18
N LEU A 293 26.60 -9.95 -0.04
CA LEU A 293 26.42 -11.26 0.60
C LEU A 293 25.03 -11.45 1.20
N HIS A 294 24.38 -10.40 1.71
CA HIS A 294 23.01 -10.47 2.23
C HIS A 294 21.98 -10.86 1.18
N HIS A 295 22.18 -10.44 -0.07
CA HIS A 295 21.24 -10.63 -1.19
C HIS A 295 21.65 -11.75 -2.17
N HIS A 296 22.79 -12.41 -1.96
CA HIS A 296 23.27 -13.51 -2.82
C HIS A 296 23.52 -14.79 -2.01
N HIS A 297 22.72 -15.81 -2.29
CA HIS A 297 22.95 -17.18 -1.83
C HIS A 297 22.24 -18.16 -2.77
N ALA A 298 22.76 -19.39 -2.91
CA ALA A 298 22.21 -20.37 -3.86
C ALA A 298 20.74 -20.72 -3.56
N ASP A 299 20.38 -20.72 -2.27
CA ASP A 299 19.05 -21.10 -1.78
C ASP A 299 18.05 -19.92 -1.68
N VAL A 300 18.48 -18.67 -1.92
CA VAL A 300 17.55 -17.52 -2.00
C VAL A 300 17.24 -17.16 -3.45
N PRO A 301 15.99 -17.33 -3.90
CA PRO A 301 15.60 -17.02 -5.27
C PRO A 301 15.29 -15.53 -5.44
N HIS A 302 15.31 -15.08 -6.69
CA HIS A 302 14.67 -13.84 -7.11
C HIS A 302 13.30 -14.14 -7.71
N TYR A 303 12.51 -13.12 -8.04
CA TYR A 303 11.13 -13.29 -8.52
C TYR A 303 10.80 -12.36 -9.69
N THR A 304 10.01 -12.87 -10.63
CA THR A 304 9.31 -12.05 -11.63
C THR A 304 8.17 -11.27 -10.96
N ALA A 305 7.58 -10.30 -11.67
CA ALA A 305 6.44 -9.54 -11.18
C ALA A 305 5.24 -10.41 -10.77
N GLU A 306 5.06 -11.59 -11.38
CA GLU A 306 3.98 -12.54 -11.05
C GLU A 306 4.29 -13.38 -9.80
N GLY A 307 5.57 -13.73 -9.57
CA GLY A 307 5.98 -14.58 -8.46
C GLY A 307 6.24 -13.84 -7.15
N TRP A 308 6.49 -12.52 -7.23
CA TRP A 308 6.94 -11.68 -6.13
C TRP A 308 5.82 -11.30 -5.16
N THR A 309 6.14 -11.29 -3.86
CA THR A 309 5.34 -10.62 -2.81
C THR A 309 6.31 -10.02 -1.80
N TYR A 310 5.86 -9.06 -0.97
CA TYR A 310 6.71 -8.44 0.04
C TYR A 310 7.40 -9.46 0.97
N VAL A 311 6.66 -10.46 1.48
CA VAL A 311 7.23 -11.48 2.38
C VAL A 311 8.22 -12.37 1.64
N LYS A 312 7.89 -12.86 0.44
CA LYS A 312 8.80 -13.66 -0.40
C LYS A 312 10.10 -12.91 -0.72
N GLY A 313 9.99 -11.61 -0.99
CA GLY A 313 11.13 -10.73 -1.24
C GLY A 313 11.98 -10.49 -0.02
N ALA A 314 11.36 -10.11 1.12
CA ALA A 314 12.08 -9.89 2.37
C ALA A 314 12.82 -11.14 2.89
N LEU A 315 12.21 -12.32 2.73
CA LEU A 315 12.82 -13.62 3.07
C LEU A 315 13.86 -14.12 2.05
N ALA A 316 14.03 -13.45 0.90
CA ALA A 316 15.12 -13.75 -0.04
C ALA A 316 16.47 -13.13 0.41
N THR A 317 16.70 -13.10 1.72
CA THR A 317 17.92 -12.59 2.36
C THR A 317 18.56 -13.66 3.23
N VAL A 318 19.85 -13.49 3.56
CA VAL A 318 20.61 -14.48 4.35
C VAL A 318 21.31 -13.84 5.55
N ASP A 319 21.02 -14.33 6.75
CA ASP A 319 21.80 -14.00 7.95
C ASP A 319 23.17 -14.69 7.90
N ARG A 320 24.23 -14.02 8.37
CA ARG A 320 25.60 -14.53 8.29
C ARG A 320 26.35 -14.30 9.59
N GLU A 321 27.51 -14.92 9.76
CA GLU A 321 28.35 -14.74 10.95
C GLU A 321 29.63 -13.96 10.63
N PHE A 322 29.86 -12.86 11.36
CA PHE A 322 31.13 -12.13 11.33
C PHE A 322 31.72 -11.87 12.73
N GLY A 323 31.31 -12.67 13.72
CA GLY A 323 31.93 -12.78 15.02
C GLY A 323 31.91 -11.46 15.80
N PHE A 324 33.02 -11.17 16.48
CA PHE A 324 33.13 -9.94 17.27
C PHE A 324 32.93 -8.66 16.44
N ILE A 325 33.39 -8.64 15.19
CA ILE A 325 33.29 -7.46 14.33
C ILE A 325 31.84 -7.23 13.95
N GLY A 326 31.15 -8.25 13.44
CA GLY A 326 29.73 -8.19 13.10
C GLY A 326 28.87 -7.74 14.29
N LYS A 327 28.98 -8.48 15.41
CA LYS A 327 28.15 -8.25 16.60
C LYS A 327 28.39 -6.91 17.30
N HIS A 328 29.64 -6.45 17.44
CA HIS A 328 29.96 -5.30 18.30
C HIS A 328 30.38 -4.03 17.57
N LEU A 329 30.98 -4.14 16.38
CA LEU A 329 31.41 -2.99 15.56
C LEU A 329 30.41 -2.67 14.46
N PHE A 330 29.83 -3.68 13.83
CA PHE A 330 28.78 -3.54 12.80
C PHE A 330 27.37 -3.76 13.37
N HIS A 331 27.22 -3.64 14.69
CA HIS A 331 25.92 -3.58 15.36
C HIS A 331 24.98 -4.75 15.03
N GLY A 332 25.48 -5.93 14.66
CA GLY A 332 24.66 -7.11 14.36
C GLY A 332 23.95 -7.11 13.01
N ILE A 333 24.21 -6.13 12.11
CA ILE A 333 23.53 -6.06 10.80
C ILE A 333 23.85 -7.26 9.90
N ILE A 334 25.00 -7.91 10.10
CA ILE A 334 25.38 -9.12 9.34
C ILE A 334 24.55 -10.32 9.82
N GLU A 335 24.39 -10.42 11.14
CA GLU A 335 23.80 -11.55 11.85
C GLU A 335 22.26 -11.56 11.89
N LYS A 336 21.62 -10.42 11.60
CA LYS A 336 20.17 -10.17 11.79
C LYS A 336 19.52 -9.41 10.63
N HIS A 337 19.93 -9.72 9.41
CA HIS A 337 19.46 -9.06 8.19
C HIS A 337 18.07 -9.52 7.71
N VAL A 338 17.69 -10.78 7.96
CA VAL A 338 16.36 -11.31 7.57
C VAL A 338 15.25 -10.59 8.32
N VAL A 339 15.37 -10.45 9.65
CA VAL A 339 14.40 -9.67 10.45
C VAL A 339 14.45 -8.19 10.10
N HIS A 340 15.62 -7.67 9.72
CA HIS A 340 15.79 -6.30 9.26
C HIS A 340 15.03 -6.02 7.95
N HIS A 341 15.00 -6.96 6.99
CA HIS A 341 14.19 -6.79 5.77
C HIS A 341 12.68 -6.88 6.00
N LEU A 342 12.24 -7.71 6.95
CA LEU A 342 10.83 -7.84 7.33
C LEU A 342 10.34 -6.64 8.16
N PHE A 343 11.17 -6.14 9.09
CA PHE A 343 10.81 -5.11 10.06
C PHE A 343 11.96 -4.13 10.32
N PRO A 344 12.36 -3.30 9.33
CA PRO A 344 13.54 -2.43 9.42
C PRO A 344 13.45 -1.31 10.47
N LYS A 345 12.32 -1.22 11.19
CA LYS A 345 12.11 -0.28 12.32
C LYS A 345 12.50 -0.86 13.68
N ILE A 346 12.86 -2.15 13.76
CA ILE A 346 13.39 -2.75 14.99
C ILE A 346 14.85 -2.29 15.13
N PRO A 347 15.23 -1.59 16.21
CA PRO A 347 16.62 -1.22 16.44
C PRO A 347 17.48 -2.47 16.58
N PHE A 348 18.68 -2.42 16.01
CA PHE A 348 19.63 -3.53 16.00
C PHE A 348 19.83 -4.21 17.37
N TYR A 349 19.86 -3.44 18.48
CA TYR A 349 20.04 -3.97 19.84
C TYR A 349 18.80 -4.72 20.39
N LYS A 350 17.74 -4.89 19.58
CA LYS A 350 16.58 -5.76 19.82
C LYS A 350 16.35 -6.75 18.67
N ALA A 351 17.20 -6.74 17.64
CA ALA A 351 17.08 -7.63 16.49
C ALA A 351 17.38 -9.10 16.84
N ASP A 352 18.29 -9.36 17.80
CA ASP A 352 18.52 -10.72 18.35
C ASP A 352 17.20 -11.35 18.82
N GLU A 353 16.46 -10.68 19.71
CA GLU A 353 15.18 -11.14 20.27
C GLU A 353 14.10 -11.31 19.19
N ALA A 354 13.99 -10.34 18.29
CA ALA A 354 13.02 -10.39 17.19
C ALA A 354 13.32 -11.54 16.20
N THR A 355 14.58 -11.86 15.92
CA THR A 355 14.96 -12.99 15.06
C THR A 355 14.59 -14.33 15.71
N GLU A 356 14.87 -14.52 16.99
CA GLU A 356 14.50 -15.77 17.67
C GLU A 356 12.98 -15.94 17.77
N ALA A 357 12.22 -14.84 17.86
CA ALA A 357 10.75 -14.87 17.83
C ALA A 357 10.15 -15.28 16.47
N ILE A 358 10.74 -14.84 15.34
CA ILE A 358 10.20 -15.17 14.00
C ILE A 358 10.62 -16.53 13.47
N LYS A 359 11.78 -17.07 13.88
CA LYS A 359 12.34 -18.34 13.37
C LYS A 359 11.31 -19.50 13.37
N PRO A 360 10.56 -19.77 14.46
CA PRO A 360 9.54 -20.84 14.46
C PRO A 360 8.36 -20.58 13.53
N VAL A 361 8.09 -19.32 13.16
CA VAL A 361 6.96 -18.92 12.31
C VAL A 361 7.31 -19.07 10.82
N ILE A 362 8.52 -18.67 10.43
CA ILE A 362 8.97 -18.71 9.03
C ILE A 362 9.62 -20.05 8.65
N GLY A 363 10.03 -20.87 9.64
CA GLY A 363 10.49 -22.25 9.43
C GLY A 363 11.62 -22.36 8.41
N ASP A 364 11.46 -23.26 7.44
CA ASP A 364 12.42 -23.55 6.37
C ASP A 364 12.73 -22.35 5.46
N HIS A 365 11.97 -21.25 5.54
CA HIS A 365 12.28 -20.00 4.84
C HIS A 365 13.34 -19.13 5.55
N TYR A 366 13.78 -19.48 6.76
CA TYR A 366 14.89 -18.78 7.42
C TYR A 366 16.24 -19.28 6.90
N VAL A 367 16.91 -18.49 6.08
CA VAL A 367 18.23 -18.83 5.53
C VAL A 367 19.34 -18.16 6.33
N ARG A 368 20.29 -18.97 6.82
CA ARG A 368 21.50 -18.53 7.51
C ARG A 368 22.72 -19.30 7.01
N ASP A 369 23.86 -18.62 6.90
CA ASP A 369 25.12 -19.24 6.48
C ASP A 369 26.32 -18.77 7.32
N ASP A 370 26.78 -19.67 8.19
CA ASP A 370 27.87 -19.47 9.16
C ASP A 370 29.29 -19.72 8.59
N ARG A 371 29.45 -19.97 7.27
CA ARG A 371 30.78 -20.12 6.66
C ARG A 371 31.56 -18.79 6.72
N ASN A 372 32.89 -18.85 6.69
CA ASN A 372 33.75 -17.67 6.79
C ASN A 372 33.37 -16.57 5.78
N PHE A 373 32.94 -15.41 6.27
CA PHE A 373 32.43 -14.28 5.48
C PHE A 373 33.29 -13.89 4.25
N ILE A 374 34.61 -13.86 4.38
CA ILE A 374 35.53 -13.51 3.27
C ILE A 374 35.63 -14.65 2.26
N GLY A 375 35.69 -15.91 2.73
CA GLY A 375 35.61 -17.09 1.87
C GLY A 375 34.27 -17.17 1.12
N GLN A 376 33.17 -16.81 1.77
CA GLN A 376 31.86 -16.71 1.14
C GLN A 376 31.82 -15.63 0.07
N LEU A 377 32.36 -14.45 0.34
CA LEU A 377 32.46 -13.36 -0.65
C LEU A 377 33.19 -13.82 -1.91
N TRP A 378 34.30 -14.54 -1.74
CA TRP A 378 35.04 -15.15 -2.85
C TRP A 378 34.19 -16.16 -3.62
N THR A 379 33.65 -17.18 -2.95
CA THR A 379 32.89 -18.26 -3.60
C THR A 379 31.63 -17.75 -4.30
N ILE A 380 30.83 -16.91 -3.64
CA ILE A 380 29.56 -16.41 -4.17
C ILE A 380 29.80 -15.48 -5.37
N PHE A 381 30.75 -14.54 -5.27
CA PHE A 381 31.14 -13.70 -6.40
C PHE A 381 31.72 -14.51 -7.57
N GLY A 382 32.36 -15.65 -7.27
CA GLY A 382 32.88 -16.61 -8.24
C GLY A 382 31.79 -17.39 -8.99
N THR A 383 30.69 -17.75 -8.33
CA THR A 383 29.73 -18.76 -8.82
C THR A 383 28.34 -18.21 -9.16
N LEU A 384 27.80 -17.26 -8.39
CA LEU A 384 26.44 -16.76 -8.59
C LEU A 384 26.42 -15.61 -9.62
N LYS A 385 26.47 -15.98 -10.91
CA LYS A 385 26.60 -15.03 -12.04
C LYS A 385 25.28 -14.54 -12.63
N TYR A 386 24.31 -15.44 -12.78
CA TYR A 386 23.02 -15.17 -13.40
C TYR A 386 21.93 -16.10 -12.83
N VAL A 387 20.67 -15.68 -12.99
CA VAL A 387 19.49 -16.46 -12.60
C VAL A 387 18.75 -16.96 -13.84
N GLU A 388 18.08 -18.09 -13.71
CA GLU A 388 17.21 -18.69 -14.71
C GLU A 388 15.81 -18.93 -14.12
N HIS A 389 14.80 -19.11 -14.97
CA HIS A 389 13.46 -19.49 -14.50
C HIS A 389 13.51 -20.85 -13.80
N ASP A 390 12.89 -20.97 -12.63
CA ASP A 390 12.71 -22.27 -12.01
C ASP A 390 11.71 -23.11 -12.84
N PRO A 391 12.06 -24.36 -13.21
CA PRO A 391 11.23 -25.19 -14.09
C PRO A 391 9.99 -25.77 -13.40
N VAL A 392 9.89 -25.66 -12.07
CA VAL A 392 8.76 -26.19 -11.28
C VAL A 392 7.87 -25.05 -10.77
N ASN A 393 8.46 -23.93 -10.35
CA ASN A 393 7.78 -22.85 -9.65
C ASN A 393 7.66 -21.60 -10.53
N GLN A 394 6.51 -21.40 -11.16
CA GLN A 394 6.24 -20.22 -11.99
C GLN A 394 6.51 -18.92 -11.22
N GLY A 395 7.21 -17.99 -11.88
CA GLY A 395 7.57 -16.68 -11.32
C GLY A 395 8.77 -16.68 -10.38
N VAL A 396 9.36 -17.84 -10.07
CA VAL A 396 10.61 -17.95 -9.30
C VAL A 396 11.80 -17.97 -10.25
N MET A 397 12.86 -17.23 -9.89
CA MET A 397 14.14 -17.15 -10.59
C MET A 397 15.23 -17.71 -9.69
N ARG A 398 15.77 -18.87 -10.04
CA ARG A 398 16.83 -19.54 -9.26
C ARG A 398 18.20 -19.19 -9.82
N TRP A 399 19.24 -19.28 -9.00
CA TRP A 399 20.62 -19.19 -9.50
C TRP A 399 20.93 -20.35 -10.44
N ALA A 400 21.48 -20.03 -11.61
CA ALA A 400 21.90 -21.05 -12.56
C ALA A 400 23.09 -21.84 -12.00
N LYS A 401 23.11 -23.15 -12.27
CA LYS A 401 24.24 -24.02 -11.94
C LYS A 401 25.16 -24.14 -13.15
N ASP A 402 26.47 -24.08 -12.95
CA ASP A 402 27.43 -24.21 -14.04
C ASP A 402 27.35 -25.62 -14.66
N ARG A 403 27.10 -25.66 -15.97
CA ARG A 403 26.93 -26.90 -16.76
C ARG A 403 28.17 -27.81 -16.77
N ALA A 404 29.30 -27.33 -16.23
CA ALA A 404 30.50 -28.11 -16.02
C ALA A 404 30.33 -29.19 -14.93
N GLU A 405 29.55 -28.94 -13.87
CA GLU A 405 29.34 -29.93 -12.79
C GLU A 405 28.32 -31.02 -13.14
N GLU A 406 27.40 -30.75 -14.08
CA GLU A 406 26.29 -31.64 -14.44
C GLU A 406 26.75 -32.97 -15.08
N LYS A 407 28.01 -33.04 -15.56
CA LYS A 407 28.60 -34.27 -16.11
C LYS A 407 29.21 -35.24 -15.08
N VAL A 408 29.27 -34.89 -13.79
CA VAL A 408 30.11 -35.64 -12.81
C VAL A 408 29.35 -36.16 -11.59
N ARG A 409 28.07 -35.79 -11.37
CA ARG A 409 27.31 -36.26 -10.19
C ARG A 409 26.03 -37.02 -10.59
N PRO A 410 25.91 -38.33 -10.29
CA PRO A 410 24.67 -39.06 -10.51
C PRO A 410 23.57 -38.60 -9.54
N ASN A 411 22.33 -38.79 -9.97
CA ASN A 411 21.12 -38.24 -9.34
C ASN A 411 20.82 -38.91 -7.98
N TRP A 412 21.03 -38.19 -6.87
CA TRP A 412 20.88 -38.67 -5.49
C TRP A 412 19.61 -38.05 -4.85
N LYS A 413 18.68 -38.87 -4.36
CA LYS A 413 17.43 -38.37 -3.76
C LYS A 413 17.65 -37.86 -2.33
N VAL A 414 16.66 -37.16 -1.76
CA VAL A 414 16.80 -36.57 -0.41
C VAL A 414 16.76 -37.62 0.70
N THR A 415 15.93 -38.67 0.55
CA THR A 415 15.91 -39.87 1.42
C THR A 415 17.29 -40.52 1.59
N ASP A 416 18.02 -40.50 0.49
CA ASP A 416 19.33 -41.06 0.26
C ASP A 416 20.41 -40.25 1.05
N ARG A 417 20.24 -38.92 1.22
CA ARG A 417 21.10 -38.11 2.12
C ARG A 417 20.92 -38.46 3.60
N VAL A 418 19.72 -38.85 4.02
CA VAL A 418 19.47 -39.25 5.43
C VAL A 418 20.20 -40.56 5.72
N ALA A 419 20.07 -41.57 4.86
CA ALA A 419 20.79 -42.84 5.01
C ALA A 419 22.32 -42.67 5.08
N VAL A 420 22.92 -41.80 4.25
CA VAL A 420 24.37 -41.53 4.30
C VAL A 420 24.78 -40.68 5.52
N LEU A 421 23.88 -39.84 6.05
CA LEU A 421 24.13 -39.12 7.30
C LEU A 421 24.01 -40.04 8.51
N GLU A 422 23.08 -41.00 8.51
CA GLU A 422 22.96 -42.05 9.53
C GLU A 422 24.16 -43.01 9.47
N GLU A 423 24.61 -43.44 8.29
CA GLU A 423 25.82 -44.24 8.11
C GLU A 423 27.08 -43.50 8.62
N ARG A 424 27.18 -42.18 8.35
CA ARG A 424 28.26 -41.35 8.87
C ARG A 424 28.15 -41.09 10.36
N LEU A 425 26.95 -40.93 10.90
CA LEU A 425 26.72 -40.80 12.35
C LEU A 425 27.14 -42.09 13.05
N ALA A 426 26.68 -43.26 12.57
CA ALA A 426 27.10 -44.57 13.06
C ALA A 426 28.61 -44.79 12.94
N THR A 427 29.25 -44.29 11.88
CA THR A 427 30.72 -44.33 11.74
C THR A 427 31.43 -43.43 12.75
N ILE A 428 30.89 -42.24 13.02
CA ILE A 428 31.42 -41.30 14.02
C ILE A 428 31.18 -41.82 15.45
N GLU A 429 30.04 -42.44 15.72
CA GLU A 429 29.71 -43.11 16.98
C GLU A 429 30.59 -44.34 17.21
N ALA A 430 30.86 -45.14 16.17
CA ALA A 430 31.81 -46.25 16.24
C ALA A 430 33.25 -45.77 16.49
N LEU A 431 33.67 -44.65 15.88
CA LEU A 431 34.96 -44.02 16.15
C LEU A 431 35.02 -43.44 17.57
N LEU A 432 33.96 -42.79 18.06
CA LEU A 432 33.87 -42.29 19.43
C LEU A 432 33.92 -43.43 20.45
N ALA A 433 33.18 -44.52 20.22
CA ALA A 433 33.22 -45.72 21.05
C ALA A 433 34.60 -46.40 21.04
N ALA A 434 35.34 -46.35 19.92
CA ALA A 434 36.72 -46.81 19.84
C ALA A 434 37.72 -45.88 20.58
N PHE A 435 37.41 -44.58 20.72
CA PHE A 435 38.21 -43.62 21.49
C PHE A 435 37.90 -43.65 23.01
N THR A 436 36.64 -43.87 23.40
CA THR A 436 36.21 -44.05 24.79
C THR A 436 36.22 -45.54 25.15
N GLY A 437 37.40 -46.12 25.33
CA GLY A 437 37.55 -47.55 25.62
C GLY A 437 36.94 -47.99 26.95
N GLN A 438 35.63 -48.29 26.95
CA GLN A 438 34.95 -49.03 28.00
C GLN A 438 34.13 -50.19 27.41
N THR A 439 34.46 -51.38 27.87
CA THR A 439 33.84 -52.65 27.52
C THR A 439 32.57 -52.91 28.33
N SER A 440 31.44 -53.20 27.67
CA SER A 440 30.50 -54.29 28.04
C SER A 440 29.27 -54.32 27.12
N ALA A 441 28.65 -55.50 27.01
CA ALA A 441 27.52 -55.79 26.12
C ALA A 441 26.20 -55.93 26.95
N PRO A 442 25.06 -56.46 26.42
CA PRO A 442 23.91 -55.58 26.13
C PRO A 442 22.60 -55.96 26.85
N GLU A 443 21.56 -55.14 26.59
CA GLU A 443 20.11 -55.38 26.82
C GLU A 443 19.57 -55.46 28.27
N PRO A 444 18.25 -55.24 28.48
CA PRO A 444 17.27 -54.48 27.68
C PRO A 444 16.48 -53.44 28.50
N GLN A 445 15.84 -52.47 27.84
CA GLN A 445 14.69 -51.77 28.44
C GLN A 445 13.52 -52.75 28.62
N PRO A 446 12.62 -52.55 29.59
CA PRO A 446 11.34 -51.98 29.15
C PRO A 446 10.53 -51.14 30.20
N HIS A 447 9.48 -50.51 29.68
CA HIS A 447 8.28 -50.00 30.37
C HIS A 447 8.39 -48.77 31.28
N LEU A 448 7.90 -47.63 30.77
CA LEU A 448 7.03 -46.78 31.59
C LEU A 448 5.57 -47.22 31.39
N SER A 449 4.91 -47.56 32.50
CA SER A 449 3.45 -47.64 32.56
C SER A 449 2.96 -46.98 33.85
N ALA A 450 2.16 -45.93 33.67
CA ALA A 450 0.98 -45.60 34.46
C ALA A 450 1.10 -45.43 36.00
N LEU A 451 0.69 -44.22 36.46
CA LEU A 451 -0.21 -43.98 37.60
C LEU A 451 0.36 -44.36 39.01
N ASN A 452 0.08 -43.67 40.11
CA ASN A 452 -0.82 -42.53 40.39
C ASN A 452 -0.50 -41.99 41.81
N ASP A 453 -1.24 -40.94 42.23
CA ASP A 453 -1.69 -40.72 43.62
C ASP A 453 -0.64 -40.36 44.72
N VAL A 454 -0.92 -39.55 45.76
CA VAL A 454 -2.03 -38.62 46.07
C VAL A 454 -1.61 -37.72 47.27
N ASP A 455 -2.09 -36.47 47.31
CA ASP A 455 -2.25 -35.60 48.51
C ASP A 455 -1.02 -35.19 49.40
N HIS A 456 -1.06 -34.13 50.23
CA HIS A 456 -2.15 -33.24 50.67
C HIS A 456 -1.61 -31.86 51.14
N SER A 457 -2.43 -30.80 51.04
CA SER A 457 -2.52 -29.63 51.97
C SER A 457 -1.33 -28.62 52.09
N SER A 458 -1.52 -27.32 52.39
CA SER A 458 -2.70 -26.42 52.33
C SER A 458 -2.29 -24.94 52.56
N SER A 459 -3.21 -23.99 52.25
CA SER A 459 -3.19 -22.53 52.56
C SER A 459 -2.13 -21.66 51.85
N SER A 460 -2.34 -20.39 51.46
CA SER A 460 -3.51 -19.48 51.24
C SER A 460 -2.95 -18.11 50.78
N SER A 461 -3.59 -17.18 50.06
CA SER A 461 -4.87 -17.01 49.31
C SER A 461 -4.58 -15.99 48.17
N ASP A 462 -5.46 -15.50 47.28
CA ASP A 462 -6.91 -15.52 46.99
C ASP A 462 -7.04 -15.72 45.46
N ARG A 463 -7.95 -16.54 44.92
CA ARG A 463 -9.35 -16.21 44.56
C ARG A 463 -9.57 -14.91 43.75
N THR A 464 -10.24 -14.88 42.58
CA THR A 464 -10.64 -15.90 41.56
C THR A 464 -11.39 -15.18 40.42
N VAL A 465 -11.17 -15.55 39.14
CA VAL A 465 -12.16 -15.51 38.00
C VAL A 465 -12.59 -14.09 37.53
N PRO A 466 -12.98 -13.82 36.25
CA PRO A 466 -13.29 -14.70 35.09
C PRO A 466 -12.22 -14.63 33.98
N GLU A 467 -12.13 -15.55 33.01
CA GLU A 467 -13.14 -16.16 32.12
C GLU A 467 -13.71 -15.19 31.06
N ALA A 468 -13.78 -15.71 29.82
CA ALA A 468 -14.02 -15.07 28.53
C ALA A 468 -14.81 -13.74 28.47
N HIS A 469 -14.34 -12.80 27.64
CA HIS A 469 -14.98 -12.53 26.33
C HIS A 469 -14.04 -11.76 25.36
N MET A 470 -14.08 -12.18 24.09
CA MET A 470 -13.66 -11.44 22.89
C MET A 470 -14.42 -10.08 22.78
N PRO A 471 -13.98 -9.06 21.98
CA PRO A 471 -13.43 -9.28 20.63
C PRO A 471 -12.33 -8.35 20.09
N LEU A 472 -11.61 -8.90 19.10
CA LEU A 472 -11.19 -8.30 17.81
C LEU A 472 -10.63 -6.86 17.79
N ASP A 473 -9.39 -6.71 17.32
CA ASP A 473 -8.93 -5.46 16.71
C ASP A 473 -8.55 -5.64 15.22
N VAL A 474 -8.99 -4.67 14.42
CA VAL A 474 -9.03 -4.66 12.97
C VAL A 474 -7.89 -3.78 12.47
N SER A 475 -6.89 -4.37 11.82
CA SER A 475 -5.71 -3.65 11.34
C SER A 475 -5.50 -3.77 9.82
N ALA A 476 -6.56 -3.51 9.06
CA ALA A 476 -6.44 -2.87 7.75
C ALA A 476 -6.72 -1.37 7.93
N PHE A 477 -6.33 -0.53 6.95
CA PHE A 477 -6.40 0.95 6.97
C PHE A 477 -5.33 1.65 7.79
N GLN A 478 -4.15 1.75 7.18
CA GLN A 478 -3.20 2.81 7.53
C GLN A 478 -3.72 4.16 7.06
N SER A 479 -4.12 4.99 8.02
CA SER A 479 -4.49 6.39 7.80
C SER A 479 -3.37 7.18 7.14
N ALA A 480 -3.75 8.08 6.22
CA ALA A 480 -2.88 9.16 5.80
C ALA A 480 -2.53 10.03 7.02
N ALA A 481 -1.26 10.46 7.12
CA ALA A 481 -0.81 11.31 8.22
C ALA A 481 -1.09 12.77 7.90
N ILE A 482 -1.92 13.42 8.72
CA ILE A 482 -2.18 14.86 8.69
C ILE A 482 -0.84 15.60 8.88
N THR A 483 -0.40 16.33 7.85
CA THR A 483 0.69 17.31 7.96
C THR A 483 0.15 18.73 7.92
N ASP A 484 -0.48 19.13 9.01
CA ASP A 484 -0.56 20.54 9.42
C ASP A 484 0.24 20.73 10.71
N PRO A 485 0.85 21.91 10.92
CA PRO A 485 1.59 22.19 12.14
C PRO A 485 0.64 22.16 13.35
N LEU A 486 1.02 21.41 14.38
CA LEU A 486 0.34 21.35 15.68
C LEU A 486 -0.08 22.76 16.14
N PRO A 487 -1.39 23.02 16.32
CA PRO A 487 -1.84 24.10 17.18
C PRO A 487 -1.26 23.88 18.57
N GLN A 488 -0.92 24.96 19.26
CA GLN A 488 -0.48 24.94 20.65
C GLN A 488 -1.46 24.14 21.51
N THR A 489 -0.96 23.47 22.56
CA THR A 489 -1.72 22.70 23.54
C THR A 489 -3.10 23.31 23.83
N VAL A 490 -4.13 22.75 23.21
CA VAL A 490 -5.51 23.25 23.33
C VAL A 490 -5.97 22.95 24.76
N LYS A 491 -6.05 23.99 25.58
CA LYS A 491 -6.79 23.93 26.84
C LYS A 491 -8.26 23.70 26.49
N THR A 492 -8.93 22.80 27.20
CA THR A 492 -10.38 22.60 27.09
C THR A 492 -11.06 23.96 27.25
N PRO A 493 -11.98 24.38 26.36
CA PRO A 493 -12.64 25.67 26.48
C PRO A 493 -13.34 25.79 27.84
N VAL A 494 -12.98 26.81 28.61
CA VAL A 494 -13.72 27.16 29.82
C VAL A 494 -15.09 27.70 29.39
N SER A 495 -16.12 27.57 30.24
CA SER A 495 -17.50 27.98 29.90
C SER A 495 -17.64 29.42 29.41
N ASP A 496 -16.67 30.28 29.71
CA ASP A 496 -16.60 31.70 29.33
C ASP A 496 -16.01 31.93 27.93
N GLN A 497 -15.64 30.88 27.19
CA GLN A 497 -15.03 30.95 25.84
C GLN A 497 -15.94 30.36 24.74
N LEU A 498 -17.16 29.95 25.06
CA LEU A 498 -18.12 29.39 24.09
C LEU A 498 -18.88 30.53 23.40
N GLU A 499 -18.25 31.14 22.39
CA GLU A 499 -18.85 32.21 21.59
C GLU A 499 -19.60 31.66 20.36
N LEU A 500 -20.62 32.40 19.91
CA LEU A 500 -21.35 32.21 18.65
C LEU A 500 -21.63 33.58 18.04
N ALA A 501 -21.74 33.65 16.72
CA ALA A 501 -22.19 34.85 16.01
C ALA A 501 -23.63 35.25 16.43
N PRO A 502 -24.03 36.53 16.26
CA PRO A 502 -25.36 37.01 16.65
C PRO A 502 -26.50 36.17 16.07
N LEU A 503 -27.59 36.01 16.84
CA LEU A 503 -28.75 35.21 16.43
C LEU A 503 -29.31 35.63 15.06
N SER A 504 -29.26 36.93 14.73
CA SER A 504 -29.68 37.48 13.43
C SER A 504 -28.86 36.98 12.23
N GLU A 505 -27.62 36.55 12.44
CA GLU A 505 -26.73 36.05 11.38
C GLU A 505 -26.84 34.53 11.22
N ILE A 506 -27.00 33.80 12.32
CA ILE A 506 -27.05 32.33 12.31
C ILE A 506 -28.45 31.77 12.06
N LEU A 507 -29.52 32.46 12.45
CA LEU A 507 -30.89 31.97 12.32
C LEU A 507 -31.28 31.66 10.85
N PRO A 508 -30.99 32.53 9.85
CA PRO A 508 -31.28 32.20 8.45
C PRO A 508 -30.51 30.97 7.93
N VAL A 509 -29.31 30.72 8.47
CA VAL A 509 -28.46 29.57 8.11
C VAL A 509 -29.04 28.28 8.70
N VAL A 510 -29.52 28.34 9.95
CA VAL A 510 -30.23 27.23 10.61
C VAL A 510 -31.55 26.91 9.90
N ASP A 511 -32.35 27.92 9.56
CA ASP A 511 -33.61 27.75 8.81
C ASP A 511 -33.36 27.12 7.43
N ASN A 512 -32.26 27.50 6.77
CA ASN A 512 -31.83 26.95 5.47
C ASN A 512 -31.45 25.46 5.59
N TYR A 513 -30.72 25.08 6.65
CA TYR A 513 -30.38 23.70 6.96
C TYR A 513 -31.63 22.83 7.18
N PHE A 514 -32.56 23.27 8.05
CA PHE A 514 -33.74 22.46 8.37
C PHE A 514 -34.64 22.26 7.16
N ARG A 515 -34.88 23.33 6.40
CA ARG A 515 -35.71 23.32 5.19
C ARG A 515 -35.18 22.43 4.07
N ASN A 516 -33.87 22.45 3.81
CA ASN A 516 -33.31 21.86 2.59
C ASN A 516 -32.51 20.57 2.81
N TYR A 517 -31.84 20.42 3.96
CA TYR A 517 -30.99 19.25 4.23
C TYR A 517 -31.63 18.30 5.25
N ASN A 518 -32.01 18.80 6.43
CA ASN A 518 -32.56 17.97 7.50
C ASN A 518 -33.89 17.30 7.11
N ALA A 519 -34.67 17.93 6.23
CA ALA A 519 -35.88 17.32 5.66
C ALA A 519 -35.63 15.96 4.97
N ILE A 520 -34.43 15.74 4.41
CA ILE A 520 -34.05 14.53 3.67
C ILE A 520 -33.03 13.68 4.44
N ILE A 521 -32.12 14.32 5.19
CA ILE A 521 -31.13 13.69 6.07
C ILE A 521 -31.43 14.15 7.52
N PRO A 522 -32.46 13.58 8.18
CA PRO A 522 -32.99 14.05 9.46
C PRO A 522 -32.06 13.70 10.64
N LEU A 523 -31.03 14.53 10.81
CA LEU A 523 -30.03 14.42 11.85
C LEU A 523 -30.46 15.09 13.16
N PHE A 524 -31.23 16.19 13.10
CA PHE A 524 -31.75 16.89 14.27
C PHE A 524 -33.27 16.97 14.26
N ASP A 525 -33.90 16.95 15.44
CA ASP A 525 -35.30 17.35 15.59
C ASP A 525 -35.35 18.89 15.61
N GLU A 526 -36.09 19.47 14.67
CA GLU A 526 -36.16 20.92 14.48
C GLU A 526 -36.73 21.64 15.71
N THR A 527 -37.77 21.08 16.35
CA THR A 527 -38.42 21.73 17.49
C THR A 527 -37.51 21.73 18.72
N ALA A 528 -36.84 20.61 19.00
CA ALA A 528 -35.86 20.50 20.07
C ALA A 528 -34.63 21.38 19.83
N PHE A 529 -34.11 21.39 18.60
CA PHE A 529 -32.95 22.20 18.23
C PHE A 529 -33.23 23.70 18.30
N MET A 530 -34.38 24.16 17.76
CA MET A 530 -34.73 25.58 17.78
C MET A 530 -34.98 26.09 19.20
N ARG A 531 -35.55 25.26 20.09
CA ARG A 531 -35.60 25.58 21.53
C ARG A 531 -34.20 25.73 22.11
N MET A 532 -33.31 24.77 21.90
CA MET A 532 -31.91 24.81 22.36
C MET A 532 -31.15 26.04 21.84
N LEU A 533 -31.39 26.43 20.58
CA LEU A 533 -30.81 27.63 19.98
C LEU A 533 -31.33 28.91 20.64
N LEU A 534 -32.63 29.04 20.86
CA LEU A 534 -33.20 30.23 21.51
C LEU A 534 -32.79 30.33 22.98
N ASP A 535 -32.78 29.22 23.72
CA ASP A 535 -32.33 29.14 25.11
C ASP A 535 -30.86 29.58 25.28
N TRP A 536 -30.00 29.33 24.29
CA TRP A 536 -28.60 29.79 24.27
C TRP A 536 -28.45 31.31 24.28
N PHE A 537 -29.31 32.01 23.53
CA PHE A 537 -29.31 33.48 23.40
C PHE A 537 -30.18 34.17 24.45
N ALA A 538 -31.19 33.50 24.99
CA ALA A 538 -32.02 34.01 26.08
C ALA A 538 -31.26 34.19 27.40
N GLY A 539 -30.14 33.47 27.60
CA GLY A 539 -29.29 33.58 28.80
C GLY A 539 -29.92 33.03 30.08
N SER A 540 -31.14 32.47 29.99
CA SER A 540 -31.91 31.88 31.09
C SER A 540 -31.44 30.49 31.51
N THR A 541 -30.67 29.81 30.66
CA THR A 541 -30.17 28.45 30.86
C THR A 541 -28.65 28.37 30.81
N LYS A 542 -28.06 27.42 31.56
CA LYS A 542 -26.62 27.17 31.54
C LYS A 542 -26.18 26.69 30.15
N ARG A 543 -25.37 27.50 29.46
CA ARG A 543 -24.71 27.13 28.19
C ARG A 543 -23.92 25.82 28.36
N THR A 544 -24.07 24.89 27.42
CA THR A 544 -23.38 23.59 27.44
C THR A 544 -22.47 23.42 26.23
N MET A 545 -21.37 22.69 26.42
CA MET A 545 -20.45 22.30 25.34
C MET A 545 -21.16 21.54 24.21
N ILE A 546 -22.10 20.67 24.56
CA ILE A 546 -22.84 19.83 23.61
C ILE A 546 -23.78 20.69 22.74
N SER A 547 -24.55 21.59 23.35
CA SER A 547 -25.46 22.49 22.62
C SER A 547 -24.68 23.41 21.67
N TRP A 548 -23.53 23.92 22.11
CA TRP A 548 -22.63 24.70 21.27
C TRP A 548 -22.10 23.90 20.07
N ALA A 549 -21.66 22.65 20.30
CA ALA A 549 -21.17 21.78 19.25
C ALA A 549 -22.27 21.42 18.23
N ALA A 550 -23.51 21.19 18.69
CA ALA A 550 -24.66 20.96 17.83
C ALA A 550 -24.97 22.15 16.94
N ILE A 551 -24.93 23.38 17.47
CA ILE A 551 -25.15 24.59 16.68
C ILE A 551 -24.05 24.77 15.63
N ASN A 552 -22.77 24.63 16.01
CA ASN A 552 -21.66 24.69 15.06
C ASN A 552 -21.73 23.59 13.98
N THR A 553 -22.25 22.40 14.32
CA THR A 553 -22.42 21.29 13.36
C THR A 553 -23.47 21.63 12.29
N VAL A 554 -24.62 22.17 12.70
CA VAL A 554 -25.68 22.63 11.78
C VAL A 554 -25.18 23.75 10.85
N LEU A 555 -24.47 24.74 11.41
CA LEU A 555 -23.88 25.83 10.63
C LEU A 555 -22.84 25.30 9.62
N ALA A 556 -21.94 24.41 10.05
CA ALA A 556 -20.94 23.80 9.18
C ALA A 556 -21.58 23.00 8.03
N ILE A 557 -22.66 22.24 8.28
CA ILE A 557 -23.38 21.51 7.23
C ILE A 557 -24.09 22.48 6.27
N SER A 558 -24.73 23.55 6.76
CA SER A 558 -25.32 24.57 5.87
C SER A 558 -24.25 25.20 4.97
N TYR A 559 -23.15 25.68 5.56
CA TYR A 559 -22.07 26.32 4.79
C TYR A 559 -21.44 25.37 3.78
N ARG A 560 -21.06 24.14 4.18
CA ARG A 560 -20.31 23.22 3.31
C ARG A 560 -21.19 22.50 2.28
N ILE A 561 -22.37 22.05 2.67
CA ILE A 561 -23.21 21.16 1.84
C ILE A 561 -24.35 21.94 1.19
N VAL A 562 -25.05 22.82 1.92
CA VAL A 562 -26.22 23.53 1.39
C VAL A 562 -25.82 24.75 0.53
N GLU A 563 -24.85 25.53 1.00
CA GLU A 563 -24.31 26.71 0.30
C GLU A 563 -23.10 26.37 -0.59
N GLY A 564 -22.48 25.19 -0.40
CA GLY A 564 -21.38 24.71 -1.24
C GLY A 564 -20.04 25.43 -1.03
N ARG A 565 -19.80 26.03 0.15
CA ARG A 565 -18.58 26.80 0.45
C ARG A 565 -17.32 25.91 0.47
N ALA A 566 -16.19 26.51 0.10
CA ALA A 566 -14.88 25.86 0.06
C ALA A 566 -14.32 25.57 1.49
N MET A 567 -13.33 24.68 1.58
CA MET A 567 -12.71 24.28 2.86
C MET A 567 -12.02 25.42 3.60
N ASP A 568 -11.59 26.46 2.87
CA ASP A 568 -10.92 27.66 3.38
C ASP A 568 -11.88 28.82 3.74
N ASP A 569 -13.20 28.65 3.57
CA ASP A 569 -14.19 29.63 4.03
C ASP A 569 -14.08 29.83 5.57
N PRO A 570 -13.85 31.06 6.06
CA PRO A 570 -13.62 31.28 7.49
C PRO A 570 -14.76 30.86 8.40
N ALA A 571 -16.03 30.98 7.96
CA ALA A 571 -17.18 30.63 8.77
C ALA A 571 -17.31 29.10 8.91
N PHE A 572 -17.14 28.36 7.80
CA PHE A 572 -17.06 26.90 7.82
C PHE A 572 -15.85 26.40 8.63
N ALA A 573 -14.66 26.98 8.43
CA ALA A 573 -13.44 26.59 9.12
C ALA A 573 -13.56 26.79 10.65
N GLN A 574 -14.11 27.93 11.09
CA GLN A 574 -14.35 28.21 12.50
C GLN A 574 -15.35 27.22 13.13
N CYS A 575 -16.50 26.98 12.47
CA CYS A 575 -17.49 26.02 12.96
C CYS A 575 -16.90 24.61 13.10
N THR A 576 -16.08 24.21 12.11
CA THR A 576 -15.41 22.90 12.09
C THR A 576 -14.33 22.80 13.17
N GLN A 577 -13.53 23.85 13.38
CA GLN A 577 -12.54 23.92 14.46
C GLN A 577 -13.22 23.86 15.84
N ASN A 578 -14.35 24.55 16.00
CA ASN A 578 -15.16 24.53 17.22
C ASN A 578 -15.59 23.10 17.57
N VAL A 579 -16.22 22.37 16.65
CA VAL A 579 -16.65 20.98 16.90
C VAL A 579 -15.46 20.03 17.12
N ARG A 580 -14.37 20.20 16.36
CA ARG A 580 -13.12 19.42 16.57
C ARG A 580 -12.54 19.60 17.98
N SER A 581 -12.62 20.80 18.56
CA SER A 581 -12.03 21.11 19.88
C SER A 581 -12.65 20.34 21.05
N VAL A 582 -13.87 19.83 20.88
CA VAL A 582 -14.66 19.11 21.91
C VAL A 582 -14.92 17.64 21.54
N MET A 583 -14.37 17.18 20.42
CA MET A 583 -14.64 15.87 19.83
C MET A 583 -14.24 14.70 20.75
N SER A 584 -13.14 14.81 21.48
CA SER A 584 -12.71 13.82 22.47
C SER A 584 -13.75 13.63 23.58
N ASP A 585 -14.31 14.74 24.06
CA ASP A 585 -15.22 14.74 25.21
C ASP A 585 -16.57 14.16 24.79
N LEU A 586 -17.02 14.48 23.57
CA LEU A 586 -18.21 13.87 22.95
C LEU A 586 -18.05 12.36 22.73
N MET A 587 -16.86 11.89 22.31
CA MET A 587 -16.57 10.45 22.17
C MET A 587 -16.54 9.71 23.52
N MET A 588 -16.22 10.40 24.62
CA MET A 588 -16.22 9.82 25.97
C MET A 588 -17.60 9.84 26.65
N GLN A 589 -18.54 10.70 26.21
CA GLN A 589 -19.86 10.86 26.80
C GLN A 589 -20.86 9.80 26.29
N GLY A 590 -20.69 8.57 26.76
CA GLY A 590 -21.34 7.35 26.27
C GLY A 590 -22.88 7.25 26.26
N LYS A 591 -23.64 8.30 26.61
CA LYS A 591 -25.11 8.27 26.77
C LYS A 591 -25.85 9.53 26.28
N ASP A 592 -25.20 10.46 25.61
CA ASP A 592 -25.88 11.66 25.10
C ASP A 592 -26.30 11.51 23.62
N LEU A 593 -27.60 11.75 23.34
CA LEU A 593 -28.14 11.65 21.98
C LEU A 593 -27.62 12.79 21.08
N THR A 594 -27.46 13.98 21.64
CA THR A 594 -26.98 15.16 20.90
C THR A 594 -25.51 15.00 20.53
N GLY A 595 -24.70 14.40 21.40
CA GLY A 595 -23.31 14.01 21.12
C GLY A 595 -23.21 13.02 19.95
N LEU A 596 -24.09 12.01 19.89
CA LEU A 596 -24.19 11.13 18.72
C LEU A 596 -24.53 11.92 17.44
N GLN A 597 -25.49 12.85 17.50
CA GLN A 597 -25.90 13.68 16.37
C GLN A 597 -24.75 14.60 15.88
N VAL A 598 -23.96 15.17 16.79
CA VAL A 598 -22.76 15.96 16.45
C VAL A 598 -21.70 15.10 15.76
N LEU A 599 -21.40 13.92 16.28
CA LEU A 599 -20.40 13.03 15.69
C LEU A 599 -20.85 12.46 14.33
N LEU A 600 -22.14 12.19 14.14
CA LEU A 600 -22.75 11.88 12.84
C LEU A 600 -22.62 13.06 11.86
N GLY A 601 -22.90 14.29 12.31
CA GLY A 601 -22.72 15.49 11.49
C GLY A 601 -21.26 15.70 11.07
N MET A 602 -20.30 15.37 11.93
CA MET A 602 -18.88 15.36 11.59
C MET A 602 -18.53 14.30 10.54
N ILE A 603 -19.09 13.09 10.62
CA ILE A 603 -18.95 12.07 9.56
C ILE A 603 -19.47 12.62 8.22
N ILE A 604 -20.68 13.21 8.22
CA ILE A 604 -21.32 13.82 7.06
C ILE A 604 -20.45 14.92 6.42
N LEU A 605 -19.76 15.73 7.22
CA LEU A 605 -18.85 16.77 6.74
C LEU A 605 -17.55 16.19 6.16
N PHE A 606 -16.93 15.23 6.85
CA PHE A 606 -15.59 14.75 6.50
C PHE A 606 -15.54 13.71 5.39
N GLN A 607 -16.65 13.06 5.03
CA GLN A 607 -16.71 12.23 3.83
C GLN A 607 -16.49 13.02 2.52
N GLY A 608 -16.90 14.29 2.45
CA GLY A 608 -16.67 15.19 1.32
C GLY A 608 -15.40 16.04 1.48
N SER A 609 -14.30 15.39 1.90
CA SER A 609 -13.01 16.02 2.15
C SER A 609 -11.85 15.23 1.53
N PRO A 610 -10.69 15.87 1.27
CA PRO A 610 -9.48 15.19 0.79
C PRO A 610 -8.96 14.12 1.75
N ASP A 611 -9.17 14.32 3.05
CA ASP A 611 -8.73 13.43 4.12
C ASP A 611 -9.92 12.94 4.96
N PHE A 612 -10.67 12.02 4.37
CA PHE A 612 -11.84 11.39 5.00
C PHE A 612 -11.48 10.39 6.11
N GLN A 613 -10.21 10.26 6.52
CA GLN A 613 -9.79 9.38 7.62
C GLN A 613 -10.49 9.72 8.94
N LEU A 614 -10.76 11.01 9.19
CA LEU A 614 -11.52 11.43 10.36
C LEU A 614 -12.93 10.85 10.38
N ALA A 615 -13.60 10.74 9.22
CA ALA A 615 -14.92 10.12 9.13
C ALA A 615 -14.86 8.60 9.43
N ILE A 616 -13.83 7.90 8.95
CA ILE A 616 -13.61 6.48 9.25
C ILE A 616 -13.42 6.26 10.76
N VAL A 617 -12.54 7.04 11.40
CA VAL A 617 -12.26 6.93 12.85
C VAL A 617 -13.51 7.24 13.69
N LEU A 618 -14.27 8.27 13.31
CA LEU A 618 -15.50 8.67 13.99
C LEU A 618 -16.60 7.61 13.88
N THR A 619 -16.69 6.90 12.74
CA THR A 619 -17.68 5.84 12.51
C THR A 619 -17.66 4.79 13.63
N ALA A 620 -16.46 4.34 14.05
CA ALA A 620 -16.34 3.37 15.14
C ALA A 620 -16.89 3.88 16.49
N SER A 621 -16.79 5.19 16.76
CA SER A 621 -17.32 5.77 18.00
C SER A 621 -18.83 6.04 17.90
N VAL A 622 -19.30 6.50 16.74
CA VAL A 622 -20.73 6.64 16.41
C VAL A 622 -21.45 5.30 16.55
N VAL A 623 -20.91 4.20 15.99
CA VAL A 623 -21.50 2.86 16.13
C VAL A 623 -21.58 2.41 17.59
N ARG A 624 -20.51 2.58 18.38
CA ARG A 624 -20.52 2.26 19.81
C ARG A 624 -21.52 3.11 20.61
N LEU A 625 -21.71 4.38 20.24
CA LEU A 625 -22.70 5.26 20.88
C LEU A 625 -24.13 4.87 20.49
N THR A 626 -24.40 4.60 19.21
CA THR A 626 -25.68 4.04 18.71
C THR A 626 -26.04 2.74 19.46
N GLN A 627 -25.05 1.89 19.73
CA GLN A 627 -25.22 0.67 20.53
C GLN A 627 -25.47 0.97 22.03
N SER A 628 -24.67 1.83 22.66
CA SER A 628 -24.81 2.23 24.07
C SER A 628 -26.16 2.91 24.37
N LEU A 629 -26.69 3.67 23.41
CA LEU A 629 -28.01 4.30 23.44
C LEU A 629 -29.17 3.34 23.13
N GLY A 630 -28.87 2.07 22.80
CA GLY A 630 -29.86 1.04 22.49
C GLY A 630 -30.59 1.21 21.17
N LEU A 631 -30.15 2.11 20.28
CA LEU A 631 -30.93 2.51 19.09
C LEU A 631 -31.11 1.39 18.05
N HIS A 632 -30.40 0.28 18.20
CA HIS A 632 -30.46 -0.94 17.39
C HIS A 632 -31.54 -1.95 17.86
N LEU A 633 -32.20 -1.71 19.01
CA LEU A 633 -33.18 -2.61 19.63
C LEU A 633 -34.55 -1.94 19.80
N LYS A 634 -35.62 -2.55 19.26
CA LYS A 634 -37.01 -2.05 19.39
C LYS A 634 -37.43 -1.94 20.84
N GLN A 635 -36.99 -2.88 21.68
CA GLN A 635 -37.26 -2.86 23.10
C GLN A 635 -36.73 -1.59 23.79
N ALA A 636 -35.56 -1.09 23.40
CA ALA A 636 -34.98 0.13 23.98
C ALA A 636 -35.74 1.42 23.59
N LEU A 637 -36.60 1.35 22.56
CA LEU A 637 -37.50 2.43 22.18
C LEU A 637 -38.81 2.43 23.00
N THR A 638 -39.12 1.33 23.70
CA THR A 638 -40.35 1.23 24.51
C THR A 638 -40.27 2.14 25.74
N GLY A 639 -41.16 3.13 25.81
CA GLY A 639 -41.18 4.16 26.84
C GLY A 639 -40.98 5.60 26.33
N PHE A 640 -40.46 5.78 25.11
CA PHE A 640 -40.39 7.09 24.45
C PHE A 640 -41.68 7.45 23.71
N SER A 641 -41.90 8.74 23.41
CA SER A 641 -43.03 9.20 22.59
C SER A 641 -42.89 8.74 21.13
N ARG A 642 -43.99 8.67 20.37
CA ARG A 642 -43.94 8.24 18.95
C ARG A 642 -42.96 9.09 18.10
N ALA A 643 -42.88 10.39 18.36
CA ALA A 643 -41.95 11.30 17.68
C ALA A 643 -40.48 11.00 18.05
N GLU A 644 -40.18 10.83 19.34
CA GLU A 644 -38.84 10.50 19.84
C GLU A 644 -38.38 9.11 19.34
N GLN A 645 -39.27 8.12 19.30
CA GLN A 645 -39.00 6.81 18.71
C GLN A 645 -38.69 6.89 17.22
N ALA A 646 -39.41 7.74 16.46
CA ALA A 646 -39.14 7.95 15.04
C ALA A 646 -37.79 8.64 14.84
N HIS A 647 -37.48 9.66 15.63
CA HIS A 647 -36.18 10.35 15.58
C HIS A 647 -35.01 9.39 15.88
N ARG A 648 -35.11 8.61 16.95
CA ARG A 648 -34.12 7.57 17.30
C ARG A 648 -33.92 6.52 16.21
N ARG A 649 -35.01 6.06 15.56
CA ARG A 649 -34.92 5.16 14.40
C ARG A 649 -34.17 5.79 13.23
N ARG A 650 -34.42 7.07 12.93
CA ARG A 650 -33.71 7.79 11.87
C ARG A 650 -32.21 7.93 12.17
N LEU A 651 -31.84 8.21 13.43
CA LEU A 651 -30.43 8.24 13.86
C LEU A 651 -29.74 6.88 13.78
N PHE A 652 -30.42 5.79 14.14
CA PHE A 652 -29.91 4.43 13.89
C PHE A 652 -29.64 4.21 12.40
N TRP A 653 -30.61 4.52 11.53
CA TRP A 653 -30.45 4.31 10.09
C TRP A 653 -29.36 5.19 9.47
N LEU A 654 -29.23 6.47 9.85
CA LEU A 654 -28.10 7.31 9.43
C LEU A 654 -26.76 6.73 9.88
N SER A 655 -26.67 6.25 11.12
CA SER A 655 -25.48 5.55 11.63
C SER A 655 -25.19 4.25 10.87
N TYR A 656 -26.22 3.53 10.42
CA TYR A 656 -26.09 2.29 9.64
C TYR A 656 -25.65 2.57 8.21
N ILE A 657 -26.22 3.59 7.55
CA ILE A 657 -25.88 4.00 6.18
C ILE A 657 -24.39 4.40 6.10
N TYR A 658 -23.95 5.36 6.90
CA TYR A 658 -22.57 5.85 6.82
C TYR A 658 -21.53 4.81 7.24
N ASP A 659 -21.88 3.85 8.12
CA ASP A 659 -21.05 2.68 8.41
C ASP A 659 -20.77 1.84 7.14
N LYS A 660 -21.78 1.59 6.30
CA LYS A 660 -21.59 0.77 5.08
C LYS A 660 -20.98 1.56 3.93
N GLU A 661 -21.36 2.82 3.75
CA GLU A 661 -20.75 3.68 2.72
C GLU A 661 -19.26 3.87 2.97
N LEU A 662 -18.85 4.18 4.21
CA LEU A 662 -17.43 4.34 4.55
C LEU A 662 -16.67 3.00 4.58
N ALA A 663 -17.30 1.91 5.03
CA ALA A 663 -16.72 0.57 4.92
C ALA A 663 -16.45 0.18 3.45
N GLN A 664 -17.42 0.35 2.56
CA GLN A 664 -17.24 0.09 1.13
C GLN A 664 -16.18 1.01 0.50
N ARG A 665 -16.21 2.32 0.81
CA ARG A 665 -15.28 3.32 0.26
C ARG A 665 -13.84 3.07 0.70
N SER A 666 -13.64 2.69 1.96
CA SER A 666 -12.32 2.30 2.46
C SER A 666 -11.90 0.91 1.95
N GLN A 667 -12.83 -0.04 1.82
CA GLN A 667 -12.60 -1.50 1.79
C GLN A 667 -12.37 -2.10 3.19
N SER A 668 -12.96 -1.51 4.23
CA SER A 668 -13.02 -2.06 5.59
C SER A 668 -14.20 -3.03 5.78
N PRO A 669 -14.15 -3.92 6.78
CA PRO A 669 -15.35 -4.46 7.40
C PRO A 669 -16.21 -3.32 7.97
N TYR A 670 -17.52 -3.41 7.77
CA TYR A 670 -18.50 -2.57 8.47
C TYR A 670 -18.71 -3.07 9.91
N LEU A 671 -19.17 -2.20 10.81
CA LEU A 671 -19.20 -2.47 12.26
C LEU A 671 -20.58 -2.85 12.80
N GLN A 672 -21.68 -2.36 12.19
CA GLN A 672 -23.03 -2.77 12.59
C GLN A 672 -23.48 -4.01 11.83
N LEU A 673 -23.31 -5.18 12.44
CA LEU A 673 -23.75 -6.46 11.90
C LEU A 673 -25.28 -6.56 11.79
N ASP A 674 -25.77 -7.07 10.65
CA ASP A 674 -27.21 -7.24 10.39
C ASP A 674 -27.90 -8.23 11.35
N SER A 675 -27.14 -9.13 12.00
CA SER A 675 -27.66 -10.06 13.00
C SER A 675 -27.97 -9.41 14.34
N GLU A 676 -27.39 -8.24 14.61
CA GLU A 676 -27.41 -7.58 15.92
C GLU A 676 -28.43 -6.44 15.99
N THR A 677 -29.36 -6.34 15.04
CA THR A 677 -30.41 -5.31 15.01
C THR A 677 -31.76 -5.91 14.66
N ASP A 678 -32.80 -5.45 15.34
CA ASP A 678 -34.19 -5.79 15.03
C ASP A 678 -34.97 -4.61 14.41
N MET A 679 -34.29 -3.49 14.10
CA MET A 679 -34.89 -2.26 13.59
C MET A 679 -35.59 -2.44 12.24
N ASP A 680 -36.83 -1.95 12.15
CA ASP A 680 -37.53 -1.84 10.87
C ASP A 680 -36.96 -0.69 10.03
N LEU A 681 -36.93 -0.89 8.71
CA LEU A 681 -36.62 0.16 7.73
C LEU A 681 -37.49 1.41 7.96
N PRO A 682 -37.00 2.64 7.66
CA PRO A 682 -37.75 3.88 7.85
C PRO A 682 -39.15 3.82 7.26
N GLU A 683 -40.17 4.26 8.01
CA GLU A 683 -41.58 4.09 7.65
C GLU A 683 -41.87 4.74 6.27
N PRO A 684 -42.60 4.06 5.35
CA PRO A 684 -42.93 4.66 4.05
C PRO A 684 -43.73 5.96 4.16
N GLU A 685 -44.49 6.11 5.25
CA GLU A 685 -45.37 7.24 5.56
C GLU A 685 -44.68 8.35 6.37
N ASP A 686 -43.39 8.22 6.71
CA ASP A 686 -42.66 9.31 7.38
C ASP A 686 -42.56 10.54 6.46
N GLU A 687 -42.82 11.72 7.01
CA GLU A 687 -42.75 12.97 6.24
C GLU A 687 -41.29 13.43 6.03
N LEU A 688 -40.39 12.99 6.93
CA LEU A 688 -38.95 13.23 6.86
C LEU A 688 -38.23 12.08 6.15
N GLY A 689 -37.08 12.37 5.55
CA GLY A 689 -36.33 11.42 4.74
C GLY A 689 -36.81 11.35 3.28
N VAL A 690 -37.64 12.29 2.85
CA VAL A 690 -38.39 12.22 1.59
C VAL A 690 -37.94 13.28 0.60
N ILE A 691 -37.66 12.88 -0.64
CA ILE A 691 -37.46 13.79 -1.76
C ILE A 691 -38.79 13.97 -2.50
N SER A 692 -39.11 15.23 -2.80
CA SER A 692 -40.30 15.61 -3.59
C SER A 692 -39.86 16.38 -4.82
N SER A 693 -40.52 16.13 -5.94
CA SER A 693 -40.37 16.87 -7.19
C SER A 693 -40.94 18.29 -7.08
N SER A 694 -40.34 19.23 -7.80
CA SER A 694 -40.80 20.62 -7.92
C SER A 694 -41.74 20.85 -9.10
N THR A 695 -41.90 19.86 -10.00
CA THR A 695 -42.65 20.02 -11.26
C THR A 695 -43.79 19.02 -11.45
N ASP A 696 -43.80 17.91 -10.71
CA ASP A 696 -44.83 16.88 -10.74
C ASP A 696 -45.04 16.24 -9.35
N ASN A 697 -45.98 15.29 -9.24
CA ASN A 697 -46.37 14.68 -7.98
C ASN A 697 -45.42 13.56 -7.49
N ILE A 698 -44.19 13.46 -8.03
CA ILE A 698 -43.24 12.43 -7.62
C ILE A 698 -42.72 12.73 -6.22
N ARG A 699 -42.94 11.77 -5.31
CA ARG A 699 -42.49 11.80 -3.92
C ARG A 699 -41.97 10.41 -3.54
N PHE A 700 -40.72 10.29 -3.08
CA PHE A 700 -40.14 9.01 -2.68
C PHE A 700 -39.26 9.14 -1.43
N ASN A 701 -39.29 8.11 -0.58
CA ASN A 701 -38.58 8.10 0.70
C ASN A 701 -37.10 7.72 0.48
N TYR A 702 -36.28 8.74 0.18
CA TYR A 702 -34.84 8.64 -0.04
C TYR A 702 -34.13 7.93 1.12
N LEU A 703 -34.44 8.28 2.38
CA LEU A 703 -33.81 7.68 3.56
C LEU A 703 -34.07 6.16 3.64
N ARG A 704 -35.28 5.71 3.29
CA ARG A 704 -35.62 4.29 3.18
C ARG A 704 -34.89 3.61 2.01
N THR A 705 -34.82 4.28 0.85
CA THR A 705 -34.13 3.75 -0.33
C THR A 705 -32.62 3.57 -0.08
N ILE A 706 -31.95 4.55 0.54
CA ILE A 706 -30.52 4.45 0.86
C ILE A 706 -30.23 3.49 2.02
N ALA A 707 -31.15 3.36 3.01
CA ALA A 707 -31.06 2.33 4.04
C ALA A 707 -31.13 0.90 3.46
N LYS A 708 -32.04 0.66 2.49
CA LYS A 708 -32.07 -0.59 1.72
C LYS A 708 -30.80 -0.80 0.92
N PHE A 709 -30.26 0.25 0.30
CA PHE A 709 -29.01 0.17 -0.45
C PHE A 709 -27.83 -0.24 0.46
N ALA A 710 -27.71 0.39 1.63
CA ALA A 710 -26.69 0.05 2.64
C ALA A 710 -26.73 -1.44 3.05
N PHE A 711 -27.91 -2.03 3.18
CA PHE A 711 -28.05 -3.47 3.41
C PHE A 711 -27.51 -4.32 2.24
N ILE A 712 -27.74 -3.91 0.99
CA ILE A 712 -27.16 -4.57 -0.19
C ILE A 712 -25.64 -4.45 -0.20
N GLN A 713 -25.09 -3.27 0.16
CA GLN A 713 -23.64 -3.07 0.30
C GLN A 713 -23.04 -3.99 1.38
N GLY A 714 -23.70 -4.14 2.53
CA GLY A 714 -23.33 -5.10 3.58
C GLY A 714 -23.33 -6.55 3.08
N LYS A 715 -24.35 -6.95 2.31
CA LYS A 715 -24.42 -8.29 1.70
C LYS A 715 -23.36 -8.51 0.62
N ALA A 716 -23.02 -7.49 -0.16
CA ALA A 716 -21.90 -7.55 -1.10
C ALA A 716 -20.58 -7.78 -0.36
N HIS A 717 -20.33 -7.04 0.74
CA HIS A 717 -19.18 -7.26 1.62
C HIS A 717 -19.14 -8.70 2.17
N ASP A 718 -20.22 -9.16 2.81
CA ASP A 718 -20.29 -10.49 3.44
C ASP A 718 -19.99 -11.62 2.45
N LEU A 719 -20.60 -11.56 1.26
CA LEU A 719 -20.62 -12.66 0.31
C LEU A 719 -19.45 -12.64 -0.69
N LEU A 720 -18.85 -11.48 -0.97
CA LEU A 720 -17.73 -11.34 -1.93
C LEU A 720 -16.40 -10.93 -1.30
N TYR A 721 -16.38 -10.12 -0.24
CA TYR A 721 -15.12 -9.54 0.29
C TYR A 721 -14.69 -10.05 1.67
N SER A 722 -15.59 -10.70 2.43
CA SER A 722 -15.24 -11.25 3.74
C SER A 722 -14.18 -12.35 3.67
N HIS A 723 -13.47 -12.62 4.77
CA HIS A 723 -12.53 -13.76 4.81
C HIS A 723 -13.23 -15.10 4.47
N LYS A 724 -14.54 -15.23 4.76
CA LYS A 724 -15.32 -16.43 4.41
C LYS A 724 -15.51 -16.57 2.89
N SER A 725 -15.72 -15.48 2.15
CA SER A 725 -15.91 -15.52 0.70
C SER A 725 -14.66 -15.94 -0.09
N GLN A 726 -13.47 -15.71 0.47
CA GLN A 726 -12.21 -16.11 -0.17
C GLN A 726 -12.14 -17.62 -0.45
N LYS A 727 -12.82 -18.44 0.36
CA LYS A 727 -12.90 -19.90 0.24
C LYS A 727 -13.92 -20.39 -0.81
N LEU A 728 -14.72 -19.50 -1.40
CA LEU A 728 -15.70 -19.86 -2.41
C LEU A 728 -15.03 -20.23 -3.74
N THR A 729 -15.55 -21.26 -4.40
CA THR A 729 -15.17 -21.60 -5.78
C THR A 729 -15.56 -20.48 -6.75
N GLN A 730 -14.95 -20.47 -7.94
CA GLN A 730 -15.27 -19.44 -8.94
C GLN A 730 -16.75 -19.44 -9.34
N GLU A 731 -17.37 -20.62 -9.46
CA GLU A 731 -18.81 -20.79 -9.71
C GLU A 731 -19.67 -20.19 -8.58
N GLN A 732 -19.32 -20.48 -7.32
CA GLN A 732 -20.01 -19.91 -6.16
C GLN A 732 -19.90 -18.38 -6.10
N LYS A 733 -18.74 -17.82 -6.47
CA LYS A 733 -18.55 -16.36 -6.61
C LYS A 733 -19.41 -15.78 -7.74
N THR A 734 -19.47 -16.43 -8.90
CA THR A 734 -20.35 -16.00 -10.00
C THR A 734 -21.82 -16.03 -9.61
N ASN A 735 -22.31 -17.11 -8.97
CA ASN A 735 -23.69 -17.21 -8.48
C ASN A 735 -24.01 -16.15 -7.41
N THR A 736 -23.01 -15.80 -6.58
CA THR A 736 -23.12 -14.73 -5.59
C THR A 736 -23.24 -13.35 -6.24
N ILE A 737 -22.43 -13.05 -7.27
CA ILE A 737 -22.51 -11.80 -8.03
C ILE A 737 -23.90 -11.65 -8.66
N VAL A 738 -24.42 -12.70 -9.31
CA VAL A 738 -25.77 -12.68 -9.89
C VAL A 738 -26.83 -12.33 -8.85
N ARG A 739 -26.81 -12.99 -7.67
CA ARG A 739 -27.75 -12.70 -6.58
C ARG A 739 -27.68 -11.24 -6.10
N ILE A 740 -26.49 -10.66 -6.00
CA ILE A 740 -26.33 -9.25 -5.60
C ILE A 740 -26.86 -8.33 -6.71
N GLU A 741 -26.63 -8.66 -7.98
CA GLU A 741 -27.19 -7.89 -9.10
C GLU A 741 -28.72 -7.95 -9.14
N ASP A 742 -29.33 -9.09 -8.87
CA ASP A 742 -30.80 -9.22 -8.78
C ASP A 742 -31.36 -8.30 -7.69
N MET A 743 -30.69 -8.24 -6.52
CA MET A 743 -31.03 -7.31 -5.42
C MET A 743 -30.85 -5.83 -5.83
N LEU A 744 -29.79 -5.51 -6.57
CA LEU A 744 -29.56 -4.16 -7.11
C LEU A 744 -30.61 -3.78 -8.16
N GLU A 745 -31.03 -4.72 -9.01
CA GLU A 745 -32.07 -4.53 -10.04
C GLU A 745 -33.49 -4.45 -9.45
N GLU A 746 -33.77 -5.16 -8.35
CA GLU A 746 -34.98 -4.95 -7.54
C GLU A 746 -34.98 -3.56 -6.88
N TRP A 747 -33.88 -3.19 -6.24
CA TRP A 747 -33.73 -1.86 -5.63
C TRP A 747 -33.85 -0.71 -6.64
N THR A 748 -33.25 -0.83 -7.83
CA THR A 748 -33.43 0.17 -8.91
C THR A 748 -34.90 0.32 -9.31
N ARG A 749 -35.69 -0.76 -9.31
CA ARG A 749 -37.13 -0.69 -9.66
C ARG A 749 -38.00 -0.03 -8.59
N GLU A 750 -37.49 0.20 -7.38
CA GLU A 750 -38.20 0.97 -6.34
C GLU A 750 -38.02 2.49 -6.50
N ILE A 751 -37.06 2.93 -7.30
CA ILE A 751 -36.83 4.34 -7.61
C ILE A 751 -37.82 4.77 -8.71
N PRO A 752 -38.43 5.98 -8.64
CA PRO A 752 -39.25 6.50 -9.74
C PRO A 752 -38.46 6.54 -11.05
N VAL A 753 -39.03 5.98 -12.13
CA VAL A 753 -38.35 5.83 -13.43
C VAL A 753 -37.92 7.16 -14.04
N GLU A 754 -38.62 8.24 -13.70
CA GLU A 754 -38.31 9.61 -14.08
C GLU A 754 -37.03 10.18 -13.43
N LEU A 755 -36.48 9.49 -12.43
CA LEU A 755 -35.24 9.83 -11.73
C LEU A 755 -34.08 8.90 -12.11
N HIS A 756 -34.27 8.03 -13.12
CA HIS A 756 -33.22 7.17 -13.66
C HIS A 756 -32.28 7.87 -14.65
N THR A 757 -32.59 9.10 -15.07
CA THR A 757 -31.78 9.88 -16.02
C THR A 757 -31.32 11.21 -15.40
N ALA A 758 -30.18 11.72 -15.87
CA ALA A 758 -29.64 13.00 -15.40
C ALA A 758 -30.59 14.17 -15.69
N GLU A 759 -31.14 14.25 -16.92
CA GLU A 759 -32.18 15.22 -17.30
C GLU A 759 -33.40 15.12 -16.37
N GLY A 760 -33.84 13.89 -16.07
CA GLY A 760 -35.01 13.62 -15.26
C GLY A 760 -34.87 14.11 -13.82
N ILE A 761 -33.69 13.94 -13.24
CA ILE A 761 -33.28 14.49 -11.94
C ILE A 761 -33.18 16.01 -11.99
N GLU A 762 -32.49 16.56 -12.99
CA GLU A 762 -32.25 17.99 -13.09
C GLU A 762 -33.57 18.77 -13.21
N LYS A 763 -34.45 18.33 -14.10
CA LYS A 763 -35.75 18.96 -14.36
C LYS A 763 -36.69 18.97 -13.16
N ARG A 764 -36.57 17.99 -12.25
CA ARG A 764 -37.55 17.74 -11.17
C ARG A 764 -37.07 18.09 -9.78
N LEU A 765 -35.80 17.90 -9.47
CA LEU A 765 -35.34 17.98 -8.08
C LEU A 765 -34.74 19.36 -7.77
N PRO A 766 -34.94 19.90 -6.55
CA PRO A 766 -34.21 21.09 -6.10
C PRO A 766 -32.72 20.76 -5.87
N PRO A 767 -31.81 21.77 -5.80
CA PRO A 767 -30.37 21.56 -5.83
C PRO A 767 -29.83 20.49 -4.85
N ILE A 768 -30.25 20.52 -3.59
CA ILE A 768 -29.79 19.55 -2.57
C ILE A 768 -30.31 18.14 -2.85
N SER A 769 -31.54 18.00 -3.35
CA SER A 769 -32.08 16.71 -3.76
C SER A 769 -31.39 16.16 -5.02
N ARG A 770 -30.94 17.02 -5.96
CA ARG A 770 -30.08 16.60 -7.08
C ARG A 770 -28.75 16.07 -6.57
N ASP A 771 -28.11 16.79 -5.65
CA ASP A 771 -26.80 16.44 -5.11
C ASP A 771 -26.83 15.13 -4.31
N LEU A 772 -27.89 14.90 -3.51
CA LEU A 772 -28.15 13.63 -2.85
C LEU A 772 -28.44 12.49 -3.85
N MET A 773 -29.27 12.74 -4.87
CA MET A 773 -29.60 11.71 -5.87
C MET A 773 -28.41 11.33 -6.75
N MET A 774 -27.54 12.30 -7.08
CA MET A 774 -26.24 12.04 -7.69
C MET A 774 -25.39 11.12 -6.81
N GLY A 775 -25.34 11.37 -5.50
CA GLY A 775 -24.65 10.48 -4.56
C GLY A 775 -25.20 9.05 -4.55
N LEU A 776 -26.53 8.91 -4.58
CA LEU A 776 -27.18 7.61 -4.63
C LEU A 776 -26.83 6.81 -5.91
N TRP A 777 -26.80 7.48 -7.08
CA TRP A 777 -26.35 6.85 -8.32
C TRP A 777 -24.84 6.53 -8.34
N PHE A 778 -23.98 7.40 -7.80
CA PHE A 778 -22.54 7.15 -7.71
C PHE A 778 -22.23 5.93 -6.83
N HIS A 779 -22.86 5.79 -5.66
CA HIS A 779 -22.66 4.63 -4.80
C HIS A 779 -23.21 3.33 -5.43
N HIS A 780 -24.32 3.41 -6.17
CA HIS A 780 -24.86 2.29 -6.96
C HIS A 780 -23.90 1.84 -8.08
N ALA A 781 -23.38 2.78 -8.87
CA ALA A 781 -22.40 2.50 -9.92
C ALA A 781 -21.12 1.91 -9.33
N GLU A 782 -20.60 2.47 -8.23
CA GLU A 782 -19.42 1.98 -7.53
C GLU A 782 -19.60 0.54 -7.03
N CYS A 783 -20.77 0.20 -6.46
CA CYS A 783 -21.09 -1.14 -6.00
C CYS A 783 -21.05 -2.15 -7.17
N ARG A 784 -21.70 -1.85 -8.30
CA ARG A 784 -21.68 -2.71 -9.51
C ARG A 784 -20.28 -2.89 -10.07
N VAL A 785 -19.51 -1.81 -10.14
CA VAL A 785 -18.12 -1.79 -10.62
C VAL A 785 -17.21 -2.64 -9.71
N LYS A 786 -17.41 -2.57 -8.39
CA LYS A 786 -16.67 -3.38 -7.39
C LYS A 786 -17.01 -4.86 -7.49
N ILE A 787 -18.29 -5.27 -7.48
CA ILE A 787 -18.66 -6.71 -7.52
C ILE A 787 -18.22 -7.41 -8.82
N ARG A 788 -17.91 -6.62 -9.87
CA ARG A 788 -17.34 -7.08 -11.14
C ARG A 788 -15.81 -7.03 -11.21
N SER A 789 -15.12 -6.61 -10.14
CA SER A 789 -13.67 -6.39 -10.05
C SER A 789 -13.10 -5.49 -11.17
N ILE A 790 -13.83 -4.42 -11.48
CA ILE A 790 -13.44 -3.41 -12.48
C ILE A 790 -13.35 -2.00 -11.88
N PHE A 791 -13.11 -1.90 -10.56
CA PHE A 791 -12.90 -0.63 -9.88
C PHE A 791 -11.50 -0.07 -10.17
N THR A 792 -11.39 1.22 -10.49
CA THR A 792 -10.12 1.85 -10.93
C THR A 792 -8.97 1.76 -9.92
N PHE A 793 -9.29 1.54 -8.64
CA PHE A 793 -8.30 1.42 -7.56
C PHE A 793 -7.95 -0.04 -7.22
N GLU A 794 -8.48 -1.03 -7.95
CA GLU A 794 -8.06 -2.43 -7.87
C GLU A 794 -6.91 -2.71 -8.84
N ASP A 795 -5.80 -3.28 -8.34
CA ASP A 795 -4.56 -3.49 -9.09
C ASP A 795 -4.76 -4.32 -10.38
N ALA A 796 -5.63 -5.34 -10.34
CA ALA A 796 -5.94 -6.18 -11.49
C ALA A 796 -6.59 -5.39 -12.64
N TRP A 797 -7.59 -4.56 -12.32
CA TRP A 797 -8.28 -3.76 -13.32
C TRP A 797 -7.41 -2.62 -13.85
N ILE A 798 -6.73 -1.86 -12.99
CA ILE A 798 -5.86 -0.77 -13.47
C ILE A 798 -4.68 -1.30 -14.30
N THR A 799 -4.20 -2.51 -14.01
CA THR A 799 -3.19 -3.19 -14.85
C THR A 799 -3.77 -3.57 -16.21
N ARG A 800 -5.00 -4.08 -16.29
CA ARG A 800 -5.72 -4.30 -17.56
C ARG A 800 -5.91 -3.00 -18.33
N VAL A 801 -6.36 -1.93 -17.67
CA VAL A 801 -6.59 -0.60 -18.25
C VAL A 801 -5.29 0.01 -18.82
N ARG A 802 -4.17 -0.09 -18.10
CA ARG A 802 -2.85 0.35 -18.59
C ARG A 802 -2.42 -0.35 -19.88
N ARG A 803 -2.89 -1.58 -20.15
CA ARG A 803 -2.50 -2.31 -21.38
C ARG A 803 -2.99 -1.63 -22.66
N TYR A 804 -4.11 -0.90 -22.63
CA TYR A 804 -4.58 -0.09 -23.77
C TYR A 804 -3.66 1.10 -24.10
N LEU A 805 -2.68 1.44 -23.26
CA LEU A 805 -1.61 2.40 -23.56
C LEU A 805 -0.44 1.79 -24.37
N PHE A 806 -0.38 0.46 -24.56
CA PHE A 806 0.66 -0.13 -25.42
C PHE A 806 0.30 -0.01 -26.91
N PRO A 807 1.20 0.45 -27.79
CA PRO A 807 0.96 0.50 -29.24
C PRO A 807 0.71 -0.86 -29.88
N ALA A 808 1.22 -1.96 -29.30
CA ALA A 808 1.05 -3.30 -29.86
C ALA A 808 -0.37 -3.87 -29.73
N LEU A 809 -1.21 -3.29 -28.87
CA LEU A 809 -2.54 -3.81 -28.52
C LEU A 809 -3.67 -3.13 -29.30
N ILE A 810 -3.50 -1.85 -29.62
CA ILE A 810 -4.35 -1.09 -30.54
C ILE A 810 -3.54 -0.94 -31.81
N ASP A 811 -3.78 -1.80 -32.79
CA ASP A 811 -3.00 -1.78 -34.02
C ASP A 811 -3.20 -0.46 -34.78
N VAL A 812 -2.12 0.06 -35.37
CA VAL A 812 -2.11 1.34 -36.10
C VAL A 812 -1.45 1.18 -37.48
N SER A 813 -1.10 -0.03 -37.91
CA SER A 813 -0.63 -0.28 -39.28
C SER A 813 -1.79 -0.51 -40.25
N ASP A 814 -1.86 0.32 -41.29
CA ASP A 814 -2.55 0.26 -42.60
C ASP A 814 -4.00 -0.27 -42.74
N ASP A 815 -4.52 -1.11 -41.85
CA ASP A 815 -5.95 -1.44 -41.77
C ASP A 815 -6.71 -0.29 -41.09
N MET A 816 -7.55 0.40 -41.86
CA MET A 816 -8.23 1.67 -41.53
C MET A 816 -9.13 1.70 -40.27
N VAL A 817 -9.27 0.59 -39.53
CA VAL A 817 -9.86 0.58 -38.19
C VAL A 817 -8.93 -0.22 -37.28
N GLY A 818 -8.17 0.48 -36.45
CA GLY A 818 -7.25 -0.11 -35.48
C GLY A 818 -8.00 -0.98 -34.45
N LYS A 819 -8.10 -2.28 -34.74
CA LYS A 819 -8.80 -3.26 -33.91
C LYS A 819 -7.98 -3.56 -32.66
N VAL A 820 -8.65 -3.64 -31.51
CA VAL A 820 -8.05 -4.14 -30.29
C VAL A 820 -7.69 -5.62 -30.49
N ARG A 821 -6.43 -6.00 -30.28
CA ARG A 821 -5.96 -7.38 -30.39
C ARG A 821 -6.45 -8.20 -29.18
N ARG A 822 -7.71 -8.65 -29.25
CA ARG A 822 -8.40 -9.36 -28.15
C ARG A 822 -7.71 -10.66 -27.70
N GLY A 823 -6.84 -11.26 -28.51
CA GLY A 823 -6.03 -12.42 -28.10
C GLY A 823 -5.12 -12.12 -26.90
N ASP A 824 -4.69 -10.87 -26.72
CA ASP A 824 -3.79 -10.46 -25.65
C ASP A 824 -4.53 -9.96 -24.39
N LEU A 825 -5.86 -9.85 -24.41
CA LEU A 825 -6.69 -9.32 -23.32
C LEU A 825 -7.78 -10.31 -22.86
N PRO A 826 -7.98 -10.49 -21.54
CA PRO A 826 -9.20 -11.10 -21.03
C PRO A 826 -10.46 -10.34 -21.50
N PRO A 827 -11.57 -11.04 -21.79
CA PRO A 827 -12.83 -10.43 -22.19
C PRO A 827 -13.35 -9.48 -21.12
N LEU A 828 -14.12 -8.47 -21.53
CA LEU A 828 -14.85 -7.60 -20.61
C LEU A 828 -15.86 -8.43 -19.79
N PRO A 829 -16.15 -8.04 -18.53
CA PRO A 829 -17.06 -8.80 -17.69
C PRO A 829 -18.51 -8.78 -18.22
N PRO A 830 -19.33 -9.78 -17.85
CA PRO A 830 -20.77 -9.75 -18.14
C PRO A 830 -21.45 -8.50 -17.58
N LYS A 831 -22.54 -8.07 -18.22
CA LYS A 831 -23.27 -6.81 -17.93
C LYS A 831 -22.41 -5.53 -18.02
N TRP A 832 -21.31 -5.54 -18.79
CA TRP A 832 -20.50 -4.35 -19.10
C TRP A 832 -21.34 -3.14 -19.54
N SER A 833 -22.31 -3.33 -20.44
CA SER A 833 -23.18 -2.26 -20.94
C SER A 833 -23.94 -1.51 -19.85
N GLN A 834 -24.45 -2.22 -18.82
CA GLN A 834 -25.10 -1.58 -17.67
C GLN A 834 -24.11 -0.75 -16.85
N CYS A 835 -22.87 -1.23 -16.67
CA CYS A 835 -21.84 -0.48 -15.93
C CYS A 835 -21.48 0.83 -16.67
N VAL A 836 -21.45 0.79 -18.01
CA VAL A 836 -21.25 1.97 -18.87
C VAL A 836 -22.48 2.91 -18.81
N GLU A 837 -23.70 2.37 -18.83
CA GLU A 837 -24.95 3.15 -18.71
C GLU A 837 -25.03 3.93 -17.40
N TYR A 838 -24.81 3.29 -16.25
CA TYR A 838 -24.74 4.00 -14.96
C TYR A 838 -23.54 4.96 -14.88
N SER A 839 -22.43 4.66 -15.56
CA SER A 839 -21.30 5.59 -15.67
C SER A 839 -21.68 6.86 -16.44
N ARG A 840 -22.48 6.76 -17.51
CA ARG A 840 -23.01 7.94 -18.23
C ARG A 840 -23.86 8.81 -17.32
N ILE A 841 -24.86 8.22 -16.66
CA ILE A 841 -25.78 8.94 -15.75
C ILE A 841 -24.99 9.68 -14.66
N CYS A 842 -23.99 9.03 -14.05
CA CYS A 842 -23.15 9.66 -13.02
C CYS A 842 -22.31 10.82 -13.56
N MET A 843 -21.76 10.69 -14.77
CA MET A 843 -20.95 11.74 -15.41
C MET A 843 -21.82 12.91 -15.90
N GLU A 844 -23.01 12.65 -16.44
CA GLU A 844 -23.96 13.68 -16.86
C GLU A 844 -24.39 14.53 -15.66
N LEU A 845 -24.75 13.89 -14.54
CA LEU A 845 -25.06 14.57 -13.28
C LEU A 845 -23.89 15.41 -12.75
N LEU A 846 -22.65 14.93 -12.90
CA LEU A 846 -21.44 15.63 -12.46
C LEU A 846 -21.13 16.89 -13.29
N ILE A 847 -21.47 16.90 -14.59
CA ILE A 847 -21.19 18.05 -15.48
C ILE A 847 -22.39 18.99 -15.69
N ALA A 848 -23.63 18.55 -15.41
CA ALA A 848 -24.84 19.36 -15.59
C ALA A 848 -24.83 20.70 -14.83
N ARG A 849 -24.11 20.74 -13.70
CA ARG A 849 -23.81 21.96 -12.94
C ARG A 849 -22.37 21.94 -12.48
N ARG A 850 -21.76 23.10 -12.21
CA ARG A 850 -20.48 23.16 -11.50
C ARG A 850 -20.65 22.51 -10.10
N PRO A 851 -19.99 21.37 -9.81
CA PRO A 851 -20.13 20.72 -8.50
C PRO A 851 -19.39 21.52 -7.43
N SER A 852 -19.88 21.46 -6.19
CA SER A 852 -19.14 22.01 -5.05
C SER A 852 -17.92 21.15 -4.74
N GLU A 853 -16.93 21.74 -4.07
CA GLU A 853 -15.72 21.03 -3.63
C GLU A 853 -16.05 19.81 -2.74
N TYR A 854 -17.13 19.88 -1.96
CA TYR A 854 -17.65 18.76 -1.17
C TYR A 854 -18.04 17.55 -2.05
N ILE A 855 -18.87 17.79 -3.08
CA ILE A 855 -19.39 16.77 -3.99
C ILE A 855 -18.26 16.11 -4.77
N ILE A 856 -17.29 16.91 -5.20
CA ILE A 856 -16.07 16.45 -5.86
C ILE A 856 -15.35 15.39 -5.01
N TRP A 857 -15.05 15.73 -3.75
CA TRP A 857 -14.33 14.83 -2.84
C TRP A 857 -15.16 13.61 -2.41
N LEU A 858 -16.49 13.76 -2.37
CA LEU A 858 -17.40 12.65 -2.06
C LEU A 858 -17.35 11.56 -3.14
N HIS A 859 -17.28 11.94 -4.42
CA HIS A 859 -17.38 11.01 -5.55
C HIS A 859 -16.08 10.73 -6.31
N THR A 860 -14.94 11.34 -5.91
CA THR A 860 -13.67 11.28 -6.65
C THR A 860 -13.31 9.87 -7.17
N CYS A 861 -13.32 8.85 -6.32
CA CYS A 861 -12.93 7.48 -6.71
C CYS A 861 -13.89 6.87 -7.75
N SER A 862 -15.18 7.14 -7.61
CA SER A 862 -16.24 6.61 -8.44
C SER A 862 -16.29 7.36 -9.78
N SER A 863 -15.99 8.66 -9.80
CA SER A 863 -15.80 9.45 -11.02
C SER A 863 -14.62 8.95 -11.87
N TYR A 864 -13.44 8.69 -11.28
CA TYR A 864 -12.32 8.09 -12.01
C TYR A 864 -12.63 6.68 -12.54
N SER A 865 -13.52 5.94 -11.87
CA SER A 865 -14.00 4.65 -12.38
C SER A 865 -14.92 4.82 -13.58
N CYS A 866 -15.93 5.68 -13.47
CA CYS A 866 -16.87 5.98 -14.57
C CYS A 866 -16.16 6.51 -15.82
N VAL A 867 -15.26 7.48 -15.67
CA VAL A 867 -14.45 8.05 -16.78
C VAL A 867 -13.66 6.96 -17.50
N ILE A 868 -12.97 6.08 -16.77
CA ILE A 868 -12.20 4.98 -17.38
C ILE A 868 -13.12 3.97 -18.07
N LEU A 869 -14.28 3.64 -17.49
CA LEU A 869 -15.26 2.75 -18.12
C LEU A 869 -15.76 3.30 -19.47
N LEU A 870 -16.11 4.59 -19.55
CA LEU A 870 -16.51 5.24 -20.80
C LEU A 870 -15.38 5.22 -21.84
N ILE A 871 -14.15 5.55 -21.44
CA ILE A 871 -12.99 5.55 -22.35
C ILE A 871 -12.69 4.14 -22.89
N ILE A 872 -12.72 3.11 -22.05
CA ILE A 872 -12.55 1.72 -22.49
C ILE A 872 -13.70 1.28 -23.40
N ASN A 873 -14.93 1.74 -23.15
CA ASN A 873 -16.07 1.47 -24.02
C ASN A 873 -15.87 2.05 -25.43
N MET A 874 -15.39 3.30 -25.54
CA MET A 874 -15.05 3.92 -26.83
C MET A 874 -13.90 3.20 -27.57
N ILE A 875 -12.98 2.54 -26.86
CA ILE A 875 -11.84 1.82 -27.44
C ILE A 875 -12.22 0.43 -27.96
N GLU A 876 -13.07 -0.29 -27.21
CA GLU A 876 -13.52 -1.66 -27.57
C GLU A 876 -14.71 -1.68 -28.53
N PHE A 877 -15.51 -0.61 -28.55
CA PHE A 877 -16.72 -0.44 -29.36
C PHE A 877 -16.76 0.97 -29.97
N PRO A 878 -15.84 1.33 -30.89
CA PRO A 878 -15.79 2.68 -31.46
C PRO A 878 -17.02 3.06 -32.30
N ASP A 879 -17.82 2.07 -32.70
CA ASP A 879 -19.02 2.13 -33.54
C ASP A 879 -20.35 2.19 -32.78
N HIS A 880 -20.31 2.23 -31.44
CA HIS A 880 -21.54 2.28 -30.65
C HIS A 880 -22.29 3.61 -30.81
N THR A 881 -23.63 3.55 -30.73
CA THR A 881 -24.54 4.66 -31.07
C THR A 881 -24.34 5.95 -30.27
N LEU A 882 -23.75 5.88 -29.08
CA LEU A 882 -23.54 7.01 -28.18
C LEU A 882 -22.10 7.55 -28.19
N VAL A 883 -21.25 7.13 -29.12
CA VAL A 883 -19.81 7.45 -29.11
C VAL A 883 -19.49 8.95 -29.19
N LEU A 884 -20.35 9.75 -29.84
CA LEU A 884 -20.22 11.20 -29.88
C LEU A 884 -20.65 11.85 -28.56
N GLN A 885 -21.73 11.37 -27.93
CA GLN A 885 -22.17 11.80 -26.60
C GLN A 885 -21.13 11.46 -25.54
N ASP A 886 -20.56 10.24 -25.57
CA ASP A 886 -19.47 9.83 -24.66
C ASP A 886 -18.24 10.74 -24.79
N ARG A 887 -17.93 11.20 -26.01
CA ARG A 887 -16.85 12.16 -26.26
C ARG A 887 -17.15 13.55 -25.67
N GLU A 888 -18.33 14.10 -25.93
CA GLU A 888 -18.71 15.42 -25.38
C GLU A 888 -18.76 15.38 -23.85
N LEU A 889 -19.32 14.31 -23.30
CA LEU A 889 -19.39 14.03 -21.86
C LEU A 889 -18.00 13.94 -21.23
N LEU A 890 -17.07 13.21 -21.84
CA LEU A 890 -15.69 13.09 -21.37
C LEU A 890 -14.91 14.41 -21.49
N ASP A 891 -15.11 15.20 -22.56
CA ASP A 891 -14.52 16.53 -22.69
C ASP A 891 -14.99 17.47 -21.56
N GLY A 892 -16.28 17.44 -21.21
CA GLY A 892 -16.80 18.12 -20.01
C GLY A 892 -16.17 17.60 -18.70
N CYS A 893 -16.13 16.28 -18.52
CA CYS A 893 -15.57 15.66 -17.31
C CYS A 893 -14.09 16.03 -17.09
N PHE A 894 -13.27 16.05 -18.14
CA PHE A 894 -11.85 16.42 -18.02
C PHE A 894 -11.65 17.92 -17.71
N SER A 895 -12.60 18.79 -18.09
CA SER A 895 -12.60 20.18 -17.62
C SER A 895 -12.83 20.23 -16.10
N THR A 896 -13.91 19.63 -15.61
CA THR A 896 -14.27 19.62 -14.18
C THR A 896 -13.18 18.94 -13.34
N LEU A 897 -12.68 17.77 -13.75
CA LEU A 897 -11.59 17.04 -13.07
C LEU A 897 -10.21 17.71 -13.20
N GLY A 898 -10.00 18.51 -14.26
CA GLY A 898 -8.78 19.28 -14.48
C GLY A 898 -8.62 20.42 -13.48
N ASP A 899 -9.68 21.19 -13.26
CA ASP A 899 -9.72 22.27 -12.25
C ASP A 899 -9.32 21.75 -10.86
N ILE A 900 -9.81 20.56 -10.50
CA ILE A 900 -9.52 19.89 -9.24
C ILE A 900 -8.05 19.46 -9.18
N GLY A 901 -7.53 18.87 -10.26
CA GLY A 901 -6.16 18.36 -10.37
C GLY A 901 -5.06 19.37 -10.02
N SER A 902 -5.33 20.67 -10.19
CA SER A 902 -4.46 21.77 -9.79
C SER A 902 -4.20 21.81 -8.27
N ASN A 903 -5.22 21.49 -7.46
CA ASN A 903 -5.22 21.61 -6.01
C ASN A 903 -4.98 20.27 -5.28
N LEU A 904 -4.87 19.14 -5.99
CA LEU A 904 -4.66 17.82 -5.38
C LEU A 904 -3.23 17.67 -4.81
N PRO A 905 -3.02 17.44 -3.50
CA PRO A 905 -1.70 17.13 -2.95
C PRO A 905 -1.31 15.65 -3.12
N PHE A 906 -2.21 14.81 -3.65
CA PHE A 906 -2.06 13.35 -3.68
C PHE A 906 -1.70 12.80 -5.06
N GLU A 907 -0.55 12.10 -5.12
CA GLU A 907 -0.01 11.38 -6.30
C GLU A 907 -0.98 10.40 -7.02
N PRO A 908 -1.80 9.56 -6.35
CA PRO A 908 -2.62 8.57 -7.07
C PRO A 908 -3.64 9.20 -8.01
N TYR A 909 -4.34 10.26 -7.60
CA TYR A 909 -5.36 10.91 -8.43
C TYR A 909 -4.75 11.66 -9.62
N LYS A 910 -3.60 12.33 -9.43
CA LYS A 910 -2.84 12.95 -10.53
C LYS A 910 -2.37 11.91 -11.55
N THR A 911 -1.91 10.75 -11.08
CA THR A 911 -1.52 9.62 -11.93
C THR A 911 -2.73 9.08 -12.70
N LEU A 912 -3.88 8.88 -12.05
CA LEU A 912 -5.11 8.41 -12.68
C LEU A 912 -5.67 9.41 -13.71
N LEU A 913 -5.60 10.72 -13.43
CA LEU A 913 -5.97 11.76 -14.39
C LEU A 913 -5.10 11.70 -15.65
N SER A 914 -3.77 11.57 -15.49
CA SER A 914 -2.84 11.44 -16.61
C SER A 914 -3.08 10.17 -17.43
N ILE A 915 -3.31 9.02 -16.77
CA ILE A 915 -3.67 7.76 -17.44
C ILE A 915 -4.96 7.92 -18.23
N SER A 916 -5.99 8.49 -17.61
CA SER A 916 -7.31 8.70 -18.23
C SER A 916 -7.20 9.63 -19.45
N GLN A 917 -6.46 10.73 -19.36
CA GLN A 917 -6.20 11.63 -20.48
C GLN A 917 -5.49 10.92 -21.64
N GLN A 918 -4.44 10.12 -21.37
CA GLN A 918 -3.71 9.38 -22.41
C GLN A 918 -4.57 8.31 -23.09
N LEU A 919 -5.37 7.57 -22.33
CA LEU A 919 -6.33 6.60 -22.87
C LEU A 919 -7.39 7.30 -23.74
N TYR A 920 -7.88 8.45 -23.28
CA TYR A 920 -8.91 9.20 -23.99
C TYR A 920 -8.40 9.77 -25.34
N GLN A 921 -7.15 10.21 -25.43
CA GLN A 921 -6.55 10.58 -26.71
C GLN A 921 -6.48 9.39 -27.69
N ARG A 922 -6.24 8.16 -27.20
CA ARG A 922 -6.31 6.94 -28.03
C ARG A 922 -7.72 6.64 -28.49
N ALA A 923 -8.71 6.77 -27.60
CA ALA A 923 -10.13 6.63 -27.93
C ALA A 923 -10.55 7.61 -29.04
N LYS A 924 -10.25 8.91 -28.88
CA LYS A 924 -10.49 9.93 -29.94
C LYS A 924 -9.85 9.52 -31.27
N GLY A 925 -8.61 9.03 -31.25
CA GLY A 925 -7.90 8.56 -32.44
C GLY A 925 -8.60 7.39 -33.15
N GLN A 926 -9.19 6.44 -32.42
CA GLN A 926 -9.97 5.35 -33.03
C GLN A 926 -11.31 5.86 -33.60
N VAL A 927 -12.04 6.68 -32.86
CA VAL A 927 -13.34 7.23 -33.30
C VAL A 927 -13.17 8.09 -34.55
N SER A 928 -12.15 8.97 -34.61
CA SER A 928 -11.89 9.78 -35.81
C SER A 928 -11.57 8.96 -37.05
N ARG A 929 -10.82 7.85 -36.92
CA ARG A 929 -10.54 6.94 -38.05
C ARG A 929 -11.78 6.23 -38.56
N MET A 930 -12.70 5.87 -37.66
CA MET A 930 -13.96 5.26 -38.05
C MET A 930 -14.90 6.26 -38.74
N MET A 931 -15.05 7.47 -38.20
CA MET A 931 -15.89 8.51 -38.79
C MET A 931 -15.42 8.87 -40.21
N ALA A 932 -14.11 9.06 -40.41
CA ALA A 932 -13.53 9.31 -41.73
C ALA A 932 -13.72 8.15 -42.74
N LYS A 933 -14.05 6.94 -42.27
CA LYS A 933 -14.41 5.81 -43.14
C LYS A 933 -15.89 5.83 -43.54
N GLY A 934 -16.77 6.44 -42.74
CA GLY A 934 -18.18 6.65 -43.10
C GLY A 934 -18.28 7.58 -44.31
N ASP A 935 -17.68 8.76 -44.20
CA ASP A 935 -17.68 9.78 -45.26
C ASP A 935 -17.10 9.24 -46.59
N VAL A 936 -16.01 8.46 -46.53
CA VAL A 936 -15.37 7.84 -47.72
C VAL A 936 -16.24 6.73 -48.35
N ILE A 937 -17.13 6.09 -47.59
CA ILE A 937 -18.05 5.08 -48.15
C ILE A 937 -19.24 5.78 -48.83
N ASP A 938 -19.80 6.84 -48.25
CA ASP A 938 -20.85 7.66 -48.89
C ASP A 938 -20.35 8.30 -50.20
N GLU A 939 -19.13 8.86 -50.23
CA GLU A 939 -18.53 9.38 -51.47
C GLU A 939 -18.25 8.29 -52.54
N MET A 940 -18.11 7.01 -52.14
CA MET A 940 -17.88 5.90 -53.07
C MET A 940 -19.17 5.28 -53.63
N GLU A 941 -20.30 5.35 -52.93
CA GLU A 941 -21.58 4.89 -53.48
C GLU A 941 -22.13 5.84 -54.56
N ASP A 942 -21.91 7.16 -54.42
CA ASP A 942 -22.30 8.17 -55.41
C ASP A 942 -21.47 8.11 -56.73
N PHE A 943 -20.39 7.33 -56.78
CA PHE A 943 -19.48 7.25 -57.93
C PHE A 943 -19.53 5.94 -58.74
N GLN A 944 -20.60 5.14 -58.63
CA GLN A 944 -20.80 3.97 -59.51
C GLN A 944 -21.24 4.37 -60.94
N MET A 945 -20.27 4.85 -61.74
CA MET A 945 -20.44 4.93 -63.20
C MET A 945 -20.52 3.53 -63.84
N SER A 946 -21.41 3.38 -64.81
CA SER A 946 -21.62 2.15 -65.58
C SER A 946 -20.32 1.63 -66.24
N PRO A 947 -20.06 0.31 -66.24
CA PRO A 947 -18.92 -0.32 -66.93
C PRO A 947 -18.81 0.00 -68.44
N SER A 948 -19.85 0.55 -69.06
CA SER A 948 -19.84 0.97 -70.47
C SER A 948 -18.97 2.20 -70.76
N MET A 949 -18.69 3.07 -69.77
CA MET A 949 -17.87 4.27 -70.00
C MET A 949 -16.36 4.03 -69.87
N ALA A 950 -15.93 3.02 -69.11
CA ALA A 950 -14.52 2.71 -68.90
C ALA A 950 -13.78 2.28 -70.19
N TRP A 951 -14.49 1.62 -71.12
CA TRP A 951 -13.90 1.11 -72.36
C TRP A 951 -13.70 2.19 -73.44
N ALA A 952 -14.40 3.32 -73.37
CA ALA A 952 -14.28 4.40 -74.36
C ALA A 952 -13.05 5.30 -74.16
N ILE A 953 -12.38 5.20 -73.00
CA ILE A 953 -11.25 6.07 -72.61
C ILE A 953 -9.89 5.42 -72.92
N LEU A 954 -9.85 4.10 -73.12
CA LEU A 954 -8.60 3.34 -73.33
C LEU A 954 -8.14 3.24 -74.79
N ASP A 955 -8.97 3.61 -75.77
CA ASP A 955 -8.64 3.58 -77.21
C ASP A 955 -7.96 4.86 -77.72
N ASP A 956 -7.89 5.94 -76.92
CA ASP A 956 -7.59 7.31 -77.40
C ASP A 956 -6.27 7.91 -76.84
N MET A 957 -5.30 7.06 -76.45
CA MET A 957 -3.99 7.49 -75.93
C MET A 957 -2.82 6.79 -76.64
N ASP A 958 -2.36 7.40 -77.73
CA ASP A 958 -1.11 7.05 -78.42
C ASP A 958 0.13 7.22 -77.51
N PHE A 959 1.07 6.30 -77.62
CA PHE A 959 2.36 6.34 -76.91
C PHE A 959 3.39 7.25 -77.62
N GLN A 960 3.97 8.19 -76.86
CA GLN A 960 5.32 8.75 -77.10
C GLN A 960 6.11 8.85 -75.79
#